data_AF-D5ST94-F1
#
_entry.id   AF-D5ST94-F1
#
_cell.length_a   1.000
_cell.length_b   1.000
_cell.length_c   1.000
_cell.angle_alpha   90.00
_cell.angle_beta   90.00
_cell.angle_gamma   90.00
#
_symmetry.space_group_name_H-M   'P 1'
#
loop_
_entity.id
_entity.type
_entity.pdbx_description
1 polymer ?
#
loop_
_entity_poly.entity_id
_entity_poly.type
_entity_poly.pdbx_seq_one_letter_code
_entity_poly.pdbx_strand_id
1 'polypeptide(L)'
;MPSLSFVIARLNQFGSSRRTIQRSCFWGWRLSLLAMLSLITGSAVAAEPLPEAKYLPEKSVAIASIKVSQLYHWKPVQLAKELGAFDEADFGPLPFTIEDFSKIDRIVVALDQNFINAIANDFGLETPLSGAATQHAPDPHNNLLNISLAAHNYHEQNGRFPRANGDGEGRQTGLSWRVHLLPYLDENTLYQQFRLNEPWDSEHNKKLIAKMPHFYKSPGVKVTGKTSIHVITGPGTIFPDDAKRGTAMGDISDGTANTIMAVQADPSTAVEWTKPGGLPFDPKNPKGSLGPIPEAGLYIVLADASVKKLSAKVSGKDLAAFITPSGGEPVDMEVLGKSRPNFRLLPTVVISPTVVINLKEPFEMSRIEAFFDEKLTVGRHTIYCTRGVGLWPTTPYAPTTFVLGSIADLEARLKGNTITTIKPSPLVAQLDPGADFSMVVSLQAQKPLLKQLVGQMPQLQELLDYQVLTQSLRLTNLNPGDKILVSTGTCASAKVAATKAAELKNQMQLVQTLLPALANDIPNADDRKLMTSLATGLKVEQVGNKITTSLVAPQGIERLPDYFDTAIRQAIAAADATKQRNRLKQIGLAFHNSHDIFNRFPSSSRTTNPDDSKALSWRVHILGYLGEAELYNQFRLDEPWDSPHNLKLAEKMPSVYKTPGVKDANKTSFHLPEGAGMPFDAAKAPHLRDFTDGLSNTVIVVQAGADKAEIWTKPGGLPIDPEEPLKSLGQISEKGILALNGDGSLRMIPASVDTKTLLNLLRHNDGK
;
A
#
# COMPACT_ATOMS: atom_id res chain seq x y z
N MET A 1 -16.71 -20.86 -13.00
CA MET A 1 -17.85 -19.92 -12.86
C MET A 1 -17.55 -18.42 -12.61
N PRO A 2 -16.46 -17.92 -11.98
CA PRO A 2 -16.31 -16.47 -11.71
C PRO A 2 -16.23 -15.55 -12.94
N SER A 3 -15.84 -16.08 -14.09
CA SER A 3 -15.53 -15.32 -15.31
C SER A 3 -16.72 -14.61 -15.95
N LEU A 4 -17.92 -15.20 -15.91
CA LEU A 4 -19.10 -14.61 -16.55
C LEU A 4 -19.52 -13.29 -15.87
N SER A 5 -19.41 -13.23 -14.55
CA SER A 5 -19.70 -12.03 -13.76
C SER A 5 -18.78 -10.85 -14.12
N PHE A 6 -17.53 -11.12 -14.52
CA PHE A 6 -16.57 -10.06 -14.86
C PHE A 6 -16.82 -9.45 -16.25
N VAL A 7 -17.36 -10.24 -17.19
CA VAL A 7 -17.82 -9.74 -18.49
C VAL A 7 -19.13 -8.94 -18.33
N ILE A 8 -20.10 -9.48 -17.60
CA ILE A 8 -21.38 -8.82 -17.33
C ILE A 8 -21.17 -7.49 -16.57
N ALA A 9 -20.21 -7.43 -15.63
CA ALA A 9 -19.86 -6.22 -14.89
C ALA A 9 -19.27 -5.08 -15.76
N ARG A 10 -18.86 -5.33 -17.01
CA ARG A 10 -18.43 -4.28 -17.95
C ARG A 10 -19.55 -3.68 -18.80
N LEU A 11 -20.72 -4.32 -18.86
CA LEU A 11 -21.78 -3.96 -19.81
C LEU A 11 -22.92 -3.14 -19.15
N ASN A 12 -23.10 -3.26 -17.83
CA ASN A 12 -23.97 -2.36 -17.07
C ASN A 12 -23.32 -0.97 -16.84
N GLN A 13 -23.22 -0.15 -17.90
CA GLN A 13 -22.78 1.26 -17.81
C GLN A 13 -23.91 2.29 -17.82
N PHE A 14 -25.17 1.88 -17.61
CA PHE A 14 -26.28 2.81 -17.36
C PHE A 14 -27.04 2.46 -16.07
N GLY A 15 -26.98 3.37 -15.08
CA GLY A 15 -27.86 3.36 -13.91
C GLY A 15 -27.20 3.14 -12.53
N SER A 16 -27.37 4.14 -11.65
CA SER A 16 -27.26 4.08 -10.17
C SER A 16 -25.87 4.11 -9.48
N SER A 17 -25.64 5.24 -8.79
CA SER A 17 -24.68 5.47 -7.68
C SER A 17 -23.15 5.41 -7.95
N ARG A 18 -22.43 6.45 -7.52
CA ARG A 18 -20.96 6.58 -7.64
C ARG A 18 -20.14 5.66 -6.70
N ARG A 19 -20.77 4.79 -5.90
CA ARG A 19 -20.09 4.04 -4.80
C ARG A 19 -19.34 2.78 -5.23
N THR A 20 -19.59 2.25 -6.43
CA THR A 20 -19.06 0.93 -6.83
C THR A 20 -17.74 0.99 -7.61
N ILE A 21 -17.50 2.07 -8.36
CA ILE A 21 -16.46 2.11 -9.42
C ILE A 21 -15.03 2.19 -8.88
N GLN A 22 -14.79 2.86 -7.75
CA GLN A 22 -13.44 2.99 -7.17
C GLN A 22 -12.84 1.67 -6.65
N ARG A 23 -13.65 0.64 -6.38
CA ARG A 23 -13.18 -0.62 -5.77
C ARG A 23 -12.44 -1.54 -6.76
N SER A 24 -12.65 -1.38 -8.06
CA SER A 24 -12.20 -2.36 -9.06
C SER A 24 -10.75 -2.21 -9.52
N CYS A 25 -10.20 -0.99 -9.53
CA CYS A 25 -8.95 -0.71 -10.25
C CYS A 25 -7.69 -1.26 -9.57
N PHE A 26 -7.57 -1.18 -8.24
CA PHE A 26 -6.39 -1.69 -7.51
C PHE A 26 -6.42 -3.23 -7.34
N TRP A 27 -7.60 -3.80 -7.14
CA TRP A 27 -7.80 -5.25 -7.02
C TRP A 27 -7.61 -5.98 -8.36
N GLY A 28 -7.93 -5.29 -9.47
CA GLY A 28 -7.87 -5.79 -10.85
C GLY A 28 -6.48 -6.09 -11.42
N TRP A 29 -5.39 -5.93 -10.65
CA TRP A 29 -4.04 -6.38 -11.03
C TRP A 29 -3.52 -7.53 -10.14
N ARG A 30 -3.57 -7.39 -8.81
CA ARG A 30 -3.00 -8.42 -7.90
C ARG A 30 -3.82 -9.71 -7.79
N LEU A 31 -5.15 -9.64 -7.96
CA LEU A 31 -6.02 -10.84 -7.94
C LEU A 31 -6.39 -11.35 -9.34
N SER A 32 -6.37 -10.49 -10.36
CA SER A 32 -6.53 -10.93 -11.77
C SER A 32 -5.47 -11.94 -12.21
N LEU A 33 -4.23 -11.80 -11.72
CA LEU A 33 -3.14 -12.75 -12.00
C LEU A 33 -3.44 -14.18 -11.49
N LEU A 34 -4.27 -14.32 -10.45
CA LEU A 34 -4.73 -15.60 -9.92
C LEU A 34 -6.07 -16.07 -10.55
N ALA A 35 -6.82 -15.15 -11.18
CA ALA A 35 -8.17 -15.43 -11.70
C ALA A 35 -8.21 -15.71 -13.22
N MET A 36 -7.22 -15.28 -14.01
CA MET A 36 -7.16 -15.47 -15.48
C MET A 36 -6.56 -16.84 -15.89
N LEU A 37 -6.96 -17.92 -15.21
CA LEU A 37 -6.19 -19.17 -15.15
C LEU A 37 -6.95 -20.42 -15.65
N SER A 38 -6.99 -20.62 -16.97
CA SER A 38 -7.49 -21.87 -17.61
C SER A 38 -7.21 -21.89 -19.14
N LEU A 39 -6.59 -22.86 -19.84
CA LEU A 39 -5.78 -24.10 -19.63
C LEU A 39 -4.73 -24.26 -20.82
N ILE A 40 -4.13 -25.45 -21.18
CA ILE A 40 -2.95 -25.79 -22.15
C ILE A 40 -3.27 -26.33 -23.60
N THR A 41 -2.42 -26.71 -24.59
CA THR A 41 -0.98 -27.09 -24.77
C THR A 41 -0.51 -26.78 -26.20
N GLY A 42 0.80 -26.83 -26.45
CA GLY A 42 1.37 -27.32 -27.72
C GLY A 42 2.59 -28.20 -27.45
N SER A 43 2.93 -29.11 -28.36
CA SER A 43 4.03 -30.09 -28.25
C SER A 43 5.35 -29.50 -27.74
N ALA A 44 6.01 -30.22 -26.82
CA ALA A 44 7.37 -29.87 -26.41
C ALA A 44 8.37 -30.22 -27.51
N VAL A 45 8.86 -29.21 -28.23
CA VAL A 45 10.26 -29.22 -28.67
C VAL A 45 11.11 -29.18 -27.40
N ALA A 46 12.24 -29.90 -27.39
CA ALA A 46 13.18 -29.88 -26.26
C ALA A 46 13.90 -28.51 -26.20
N ALA A 47 13.23 -27.51 -25.63
CA ALA A 47 13.83 -26.23 -25.30
C ALA A 47 14.96 -26.43 -24.28
N GLU A 48 16.02 -25.62 -24.39
CA GLU A 48 17.12 -25.65 -23.44
C GLU A 48 16.60 -25.38 -22.01
N PRO A 49 17.11 -26.11 -21.00
CA PRO A 49 16.69 -25.90 -19.63
C PRO A 49 17.08 -24.48 -19.18
N LEU A 50 16.12 -23.77 -18.56
CA LEU A 50 16.31 -22.43 -17.99
C LEU A 50 17.67 -22.34 -17.24
N PRO A 51 18.65 -21.54 -17.72
CA PRO A 51 19.98 -21.46 -17.11
C PRO A 51 19.98 -21.04 -15.62
N GLU A 52 18.87 -20.41 -15.20
CA GLU A 52 18.56 -19.99 -13.83
C GLU A 52 18.25 -21.18 -12.90
N ALA A 53 17.87 -22.34 -13.42
CA ALA A 53 17.32 -23.48 -12.66
C ALA A 53 18.19 -23.90 -11.47
N LYS A 54 19.52 -23.89 -11.66
CA LYS A 54 20.55 -24.22 -10.65
C LYS A 54 20.58 -23.30 -9.43
N TYR A 55 20.06 -22.07 -9.57
CA TYR A 55 19.98 -21.09 -8.49
C TYR A 55 18.67 -21.16 -7.69
N LEU A 56 17.67 -21.91 -8.18
CA LEU A 56 16.36 -22.02 -7.52
C LEU A 56 16.39 -23.04 -6.37
N PRO A 57 15.51 -22.95 -5.35
CA PRO A 57 15.37 -24.00 -4.34
C PRO A 57 14.83 -25.31 -4.93
N GLU A 58 15.34 -26.47 -4.51
CA GLU A 58 14.75 -27.76 -4.90
C GLU A 58 13.29 -27.88 -4.41
N LYS A 59 13.06 -27.44 -3.16
CA LYS A 59 11.77 -27.51 -2.45
C LYS A 59 10.79 -26.39 -2.82
N SER A 60 10.99 -25.72 -3.97
CA SER A 60 10.01 -24.74 -4.48
C SER A 60 8.66 -25.39 -4.73
N VAL A 61 7.62 -24.75 -4.23
CA VAL A 61 6.21 -25.16 -4.37
C VAL A 61 5.46 -24.33 -5.42
N ALA A 62 5.99 -23.16 -5.78
CA ALA A 62 5.60 -22.41 -6.97
C ALA A 62 6.82 -21.72 -7.59
N ILE A 63 6.82 -21.56 -8.92
CA ILE A 63 7.86 -20.84 -9.67
C ILE A 63 7.19 -20.02 -10.77
N ALA A 64 7.61 -18.78 -10.98
CA ALA A 64 7.22 -17.94 -12.10
C ALA A 64 8.45 -17.42 -12.85
N SER A 65 8.36 -17.28 -14.17
CA SER A 65 9.36 -16.73 -15.07
C SER A 65 8.72 -15.59 -15.86
N ILE A 66 9.36 -14.42 -15.86
CA ILE A 66 8.92 -13.22 -16.57
C ILE A 66 10.03 -12.78 -17.51
N LYS A 67 9.80 -12.75 -18.81
CA LYS A 67 10.77 -12.31 -19.82
C LYS A 67 10.67 -10.81 -20.05
N VAL A 68 11.22 -10.07 -19.09
CA VAL A 68 11.18 -8.60 -19.02
C VAL A 68 11.64 -7.95 -20.31
N SER A 69 12.65 -8.50 -20.99
CA SER A 69 13.17 -7.92 -22.24
C SER A 69 12.18 -7.87 -23.39
N GLN A 70 11.20 -8.78 -23.46
CA GLN A 70 10.15 -8.72 -24.47
C GLN A 70 9.03 -7.79 -24.01
N LEU A 71 8.56 -7.95 -22.77
CA LEU A 71 7.50 -7.13 -22.19
C LEU A 71 7.86 -5.64 -22.11
N TYR A 72 9.12 -5.28 -21.88
CA TYR A 72 9.59 -3.89 -21.83
C TYR A 72 9.28 -3.16 -23.14
N HIS A 73 9.51 -3.79 -24.30
CA HIS A 73 9.25 -3.20 -25.61
C HIS A 73 7.78 -3.33 -26.07
N TRP A 74 6.90 -3.94 -25.27
CA TRP A 74 5.48 -4.06 -25.60
C TRP A 74 4.80 -2.69 -25.47
N LYS A 75 4.09 -2.22 -26.51
CA LYS A 75 3.45 -0.89 -26.56
C LYS A 75 2.71 -0.48 -25.27
N PRO A 76 1.91 -1.35 -24.60
CA PRO A 76 1.22 -0.99 -23.37
C PRO A 76 2.16 -0.70 -22.19
N VAL A 77 3.33 -1.34 -22.12
CA VAL A 77 4.36 -1.06 -21.10
C VAL A 77 5.11 0.24 -21.44
N GLN A 78 5.40 0.49 -22.71
CA GLN A 78 5.96 1.78 -23.14
C GLN A 78 4.99 2.94 -22.83
N LEU A 79 3.70 2.79 -23.14
CA LEU A 79 2.67 3.77 -22.78
C LEU A 79 2.57 3.97 -21.26
N ALA A 80 2.68 2.91 -20.46
CA ALA A 80 2.71 3.04 -19.01
C ALA A 80 3.96 3.82 -18.53
N LYS A 81 5.12 3.63 -19.19
CA LYS A 81 6.35 4.41 -18.93
C LYS A 81 6.20 5.87 -19.33
N GLU A 82 5.69 6.16 -20.52
CA GLU A 82 5.40 7.52 -21.02
C GLU A 82 4.46 8.30 -20.10
N LEU A 83 3.50 7.60 -19.49
CA LEU A 83 2.53 8.15 -18.54
C LEU A 83 3.03 8.18 -17.08
N GLY A 84 4.28 7.80 -16.81
CA GLY A 84 4.88 7.90 -15.47
C GLY A 84 4.39 6.86 -14.44
N ALA A 85 3.88 5.71 -14.89
CA ALA A 85 3.36 4.65 -14.00
C ALA A 85 4.40 4.06 -13.02
N PHE A 86 5.69 4.30 -13.29
CA PHE A 86 6.83 3.73 -12.60
C PHE A 86 7.67 4.86 -12.00
N ASP A 87 7.64 5.03 -10.67
CA ASP A 87 8.52 5.94 -9.93
C ASP A 87 9.75 5.16 -9.43
N GLU A 88 10.93 5.75 -9.31
CA GLU A 88 12.13 5.02 -8.87
C GLU A 88 11.98 4.48 -7.44
N ALA A 89 11.21 5.19 -6.60
CA ALA A 89 10.85 4.76 -5.26
C ALA A 89 9.92 3.52 -5.21
N ASP A 90 9.25 3.15 -6.30
CA ASP A 90 8.36 1.98 -6.34
C ASP A 90 9.13 0.64 -6.45
N PHE A 91 10.43 0.65 -6.77
CA PHE A 91 11.24 -0.56 -7.00
C PHE A 91 11.91 -1.16 -5.76
N GLY A 92 11.83 -0.50 -4.60
CA GLY A 92 12.31 -1.02 -3.32
C GLY A 92 13.84 -0.94 -3.13
N PRO A 93 14.41 -1.70 -2.17
CA PRO A 93 15.80 -1.56 -1.76
C PRO A 93 16.75 -2.35 -2.69
N LEU A 94 16.82 -1.99 -3.97
CA LEU A 94 17.67 -2.62 -4.98
C LEU A 94 18.42 -1.58 -5.84
N PRO A 95 19.64 -1.89 -6.32
CA PRO A 95 20.48 -0.94 -7.07
C PRO A 95 20.06 -0.72 -8.55
N PHE A 96 18.92 -1.26 -8.98
CA PHE A 96 18.42 -1.17 -10.37
C PHE A 96 17.52 0.05 -10.56
N THR A 97 17.70 0.81 -11.64
CA THR A 97 16.76 1.89 -12.03
C THR A 97 15.71 1.38 -13.01
N ILE A 98 14.71 2.22 -13.30
CA ILE A 98 13.71 1.99 -14.36
C ILE A 98 14.37 1.74 -15.74
N GLU A 99 15.56 2.27 -16.00
CA GLU A 99 16.25 2.11 -17.28
C GLU A 99 16.89 0.73 -17.44
N ASP A 100 17.36 0.13 -16.34
CA ASP A 100 17.95 -1.21 -16.33
C ASP A 100 16.93 -2.30 -16.69
N PHE A 101 15.62 -2.04 -16.63
CA PHE A 101 14.58 -2.96 -17.13
C PHE A 101 14.75 -3.33 -18.61
N SER A 102 15.37 -2.47 -19.42
CA SER A 102 15.73 -2.77 -20.81
C SER A 102 16.82 -3.86 -20.94
N LYS A 103 17.67 -3.96 -19.91
CA LYS A 103 18.83 -4.87 -19.81
C LYS A 103 18.43 -6.21 -19.20
N ILE A 104 17.44 -6.24 -18.32
CA ILE A 104 16.90 -7.48 -17.74
C ILE A 104 16.28 -8.34 -18.86
N ASP A 105 16.84 -9.53 -19.11
CA ASP A 105 16.20 -10.50 -19.98
C ASP A 105 15.05 -11.20 -19.28
N ARG A 106 15.33 -11.76 -18.10
CA ARG A 106 14.39 -12.59 -17.35
C ARG A 106 14.48 -12.36 -15.85
N ILE A 107 13.32 -12.42 -15.19
CA ILE A 107 13.22 -12.59 -13.74
C ILE A 107 12.55 -13.94 -13.49
N VAL A 108 13.14 -14.76 -12.62
CA VAL A 108 12.56 -16.04 -12.17
C VAL A 108 12.36 -15.98 -10.66
N VAL A 109 11.11 -16.06 -10.22
CA VAL A 109 10.71 -16.02 -8.80
C VAL A 109 10.31 -17.42 -8.36
N ALA A 110 10.93 -17.94 -7.31
CA ALA A 110 10.64 -19.24 -6.73
C ALA A 110 10.21 -19.11 -5.27
N LEU A 111 9.05 -19.70 -4.97
CA LEU A 111 8.41 -19.69 -3.66
C LEU A 111 8.54 -21.07 -3.03
N ASP A 112 8.98 -21.15 -1.77
CA ASP A 112 8.96 -22.37 -0.96
C ASP A 112 7.76 -22.41 0.00
N GLN A 113 7.65 -23.49 0.77
CA GLN A 113 6.55 -23.65 1.71
C GLN A 113 6.64 -22.70 2.92
N ASN A 114 7.83 -22.24 3.34
CA ASN A 114 7.96 -21.29 4.45
C ASN A 114 7.44 -19.91 4.05
N PHE A 115 7.75 -19.45 2.83
CA PHE A 115 7.21 -18.20 2.27
C PHE A 115 5.69 -18.24 2.15
N ILE A 116 5.14 -19.33 1.60
CA ILE A 116 3.68 -19.52 1.51
C ILE A 116 3.03 -19.62 2.90
N ASN A 117 3.69 -20.27 3.87
CA ASN A 117 3.19 -20.38 5.24
C ASN A 117 3.20 -19.01 5.97
N ALA A 118 4.21 -18.17 5.78
CA ALA A 118 4.23 -16.81 6.33
C ALA A 118 3.03 -15.99 5.82
N ILE A 119 2.86 -15.93 4.49
CA ILE A 119 1.72 -15.25 3.87
C ILE A 119 0.37 -15.83 4.34
N ALA A 120 0.27 -17.16 4.48
CA ALA A 120 -0.93 -17.81 4.99
C ALA A 120 -1.25 -17.39 6.44
N ASN A 121 -0.24 -17.30 7.32
CA ASN A 121 -0.42 -16.86 8.71
C ASN A 121 -0.81 -15.38 8.82
N ASP A 122 -0.36 -14.53 7.89
CA ASP A 122 -0.78 -13.12 7.80
C ASP A 122 -2.26 -13.01 7.37
N PHE A 123 -2.75 -13.93 6.52
CA PHE A 123 -4.17 -14.11 6.20
C PHE A 123 -4.96 -14.97 7.22
N GLY A 124 -4.39 -15.25 8.40
CA GLY A 124 -5.09 -15.94 9.49
C GLY A 124 -5.40 -17.43 9.23
N LEU A 125 -4.61 -18.09 8.39
CA LEU A 125 -4.68 -19.54 8.13
C LEU A 125 -3.67 -20.28 9.02
N GLU A 126 -3.99 -21.49 9.46
CA GLU A 126 -3.14 -22.25 10.39
C GLU A 126 -2.03 -22.98 9.64
N THR A 127 -0.77 -22.57 9.82
CA THR A 127 0.38 -23.27 9.20
C THR A 127 1.54 -23.51 10.17
N PRO A 128 2.27 -24.64 10.03
CA PRO A 128 3.52 -24.85 10.75
C PRO A 128 4.64 -24.02 10.14
N LEU A 129 5.10 -22.99 10.85
CA LEU A 129 6.39 -22.35 10.56
C LEU A 129 7.52 -23.30 10.94
N SER A 130 8.41 -23.64 10.00
CA SER A 130 9.56 -24.49 10.29
C SER A 130 10.70 -23.69 10.95
N GLY A 131 11.46 -24.36 11.83
CA GLY A 131 12.47 -23.74 12.69
C GLY A 131 13.72 -23.27 11.95
N ALA A 132 13.63 -22.10 11.33
CA ALA A 132 14.74 -21.30 10.79
C ALA A 132 14.35 -19.81 10.66
N ALA A 133 13.06 -19.53 10.46
CA ALA A 133 12.52 -18.18 10.45
C ALA A 133 12.69 -17.48 11.82
N THR A 134 13.60 -16.51 11.90
CA THR A 134 13.68 -15.58 13.02
C THR A 134 12.43 -14.70 13.05
N GLN A 135 11.48 -15.06 13.92
CA GLN A 135 10.41 -14.14 14.29
C GLN A 135 11.01 -12.94 15.01
N HIS A 136 11.09 -11.77 14.35
CA HIS A 136 11.14 -10.54 15.11
C HIS A 136 9.79 -10.37 15.80
N ALA A 137 9.78 -9.98 17.07
CA ALA A 137 8.53 -9.73 17.79
C ALA A 137 7.70 -8.66 17.04
N PRO A 138 6.36 -8.75 17.01
CA PRO A 138 5.50 -7.78 16.32
C PRO A 138 5.89 -6.34 16.68
N ASP A 139 6.24 -5.50 15.72
CA ASP A 139 6.65 -4.12 16.00
C ASP A 139 5.42 -3.31 16.42
N PRO A 140 5.29 -2.94 17.71
CA PRO A 140 4.10 -2.24 18.19
C PRO A 140 3.93 -0.89 17.50
N HIS A 141 5.04 -0.26 17.12
CA HIS A 141 5.03 1.05 16.48
C HIS A 141 4.22 1.02 15.18
N ASN A 142 4.47 0.03 14.34
CA ASN A 142 3.89 -0.05 13.00
C ASN A 142 2.46 -0.63 13.05
N ASN A 143 2.19 -1.53 14.00
CA ASN A 143 0.82 -1.98 14.29
C ASN A 143 -0.07 -0.81 14.72
N LEU A 144 0.40 -0.01 15.68
CA LEU A 144 -0.32 1.17 16.17
C LEU A 144 -0.46 2.28 15.10
N LEU A 145 0.57 2.51 14.28
CA LEU A 145 0.51 3.44 13.15
C LEU A 145 -0.60 3.04 12.15
N ASN A 146 -0.66 1.76 11.75
CA ASN A 146 -1.70 1.26 10.84
C ASN A 146 -3.10 1.38 11.46
N ILE A 147 -3.25 1.07 12.76
CA ILE A 147 -4.51 1.26 13.49
C ILE A 147 -4.93 2.73 13.51
N SER A 148 -3.99 3.66 13.69
CA SER A 148 -4.31 5.10 13.67
C SER A 148 -4.69 5.60 12.28
N LEU A 149 -3.97 5.17 11.23
CA LEU A 149 -4.34 5.49 9.85
C LEU A 149 -5.74 4.96 9.50
N ALA A 150 -6.10 3.77 9.98
CA ALA A 150 -7.44 3.22 9.86
C ALA A 150 -8.49 4.04 10.64
N ALA A 151 -8.18 4.48 11.87
CA ALA A 151 -9.05 5.34 12.66
C ALA A 151 -9.27 6.72 12.02
N HIS A 152 -8.25 7.31 11.40
CA HIS A 152 -8.36 8.58 10.69
C HIS A 152 -9.11 8.44 9.36
N ASN A 153 -8.94 7.34 8.62
CA ASN A 153 -9.74 7.05 7.42
C ASN A 153 -11.22 6.77 7.78
N TYR A 154 -11.49 6.13 8.94
CA TYR A 154 -12.83 6.02 9.49
C TYR A 154 -13.40 7.40 9.83
N HIS A 155 -12.62 8.26 10.50
CA HIS A 155 -13.03 9.61 10.84
C HIS A 155 -13.35 10.44 9.59
N GLU A 156 -12.49 10.43 8.57
CA GLU A 156 -12.70 11.13 7.29
C GLU A 156 -14.03 10.73 6.61
N GLN A 157 -14.43 9.46 6.71
CA GLN A 157 -15.68 8.97 6.11
C GLN A 157 -16.94 9.24 6.96
N ASN A 158 -16.82 9.32 8.29
CA ASN A 158 -17.98 9.36 9.22
C ASN A 158 -18.05 10.65 10.08
N GLY A 159 -17.10 11.57 9.90
CA GLY A 159 -16.97 12.82 10.66
C GLY A 159 -16.57 12.63 12.13
N ARG A 160 -16.20 11.41 12.54
CA ARG A 160 -15.94 11.02 13.94
C ARG A 160 -15.27 9.65 14.04
N PHE A 161 -14.58 9.39 15.15
CA PHE A 161 -14.03 8.07 15.47
C PHE A 161 -15.13 7.03 15.78
N PRO A 162 -14.87 5.71 15.67
CA PRO A 162 -15.78 4.69 16.16
C PRO A 162 -15.89 4.77 17.69
N ARG A 163 -17.06 4.46 18.26
CA ARG A 163 -17.18 4.30 19.72
C ARG A 163 -16.42 3.06 20.17
N ALA A 164 -15.83 3.07 21.38
CA ALA A 164 -15.19 1.88 21.94
C ALA A 164 -16.15 0.66 21.98
N ASN A 165 -17.44 0.92 22.13
CA ASN A 165 -18.53 -0.07 22.19
C ASN A 165 -19.46 -0.12 20.95
N GLY A 166 -19.07 0.44 19.79
CA GLY A 166 -19.90 0.36 18.58
C GLY A 166 -19.39 1.19 17.39
N ASP A 167 -20.32 1.59 16.51
CA ASP A 167 -19.99 2.51 15.41
C ASP A 167 -19.94 3.98 15.88
N GLY A 168 -19.51 4.90 15.02
CA GLY A 168 -19.45 6.33 15.34
C GLY A 168 -20.83 7.00 15.47
N GLU A 169 -21.85 6.52 14.75
CA GLU A 169 -23.20 7.12 14.76
C GLU A 169 -24.05 6.70 15.97
N GLY A 170 -23.52 5.84 16.84
CA GLY A 170 -24.17 5.47 18.10
C GLY A 170 -24.97 4.17 18.04
N ARG A 171 -24.86 3.39 16.96
CA ARG A 171 -25.49 2.07 16.89
C ARG A 171 -24.72 1.10 17.77
N GLN A 172 -25.38 0.61 18.81
CA GLN A 172 -24.91 -0.55 19.57
C GLN A 172 -24.93 -1.78 18.65
N THR A 173 -23.77 -2.08 18.09
CA THR A 173 -23.52 -3.23 17.21
C THR A 173 -22.95 -4.43 17.97
N GLY A 174 -22.81 -4.32 19.29
CA GLY A 174 -22.33 -5.39 20.17
C GLY A 174 -20.85 -5.76 19.99
N LEU A 175 -20.10 -5.00 19.19
CA LEU A 175 -18.77 -5.31 18.68
C LEU A 175 -17.77 -4.18 18.98
N SER A 176 -16.50 -4.54 19.09
CA SER A 176 -15.39 -3.60 19.31
C SER A 176 -15.22 -2.58 18.19
N TRP A 177 -14.74 -1.39 18.55
CA TRP A 177 -14.11 -0.42 17.63
C TRP A 177 -13.09 -1.09 16.69
N ARG A 178 -12.36 -2.11 17.17
CA ARG A 178 -11.39 -2.90 16.37
C ARG A 178 -12.05 -3.61 15.18
N VAL A 179 -13.31 -4.03 15.32
CA VAL A 179 -14.09 -4.62 14.22
C VAL A 179 -14.50 -3.53 13.23
N HIS A 180 -14.89 -2.35 13.70
CA HIS A 180 -15.28 -1.21 12.86
C HIS A 180 -14.13 -0.59 12.05
N LEU A 181 -12.88 -0.78 12.48
CA LEU A 181 -11.68 -0.38 11.72
C LEU A 181 -11.24 -1.38 10.64
N LEU A 182 -11.73 -2.64 10.65
CA LEU A 182 -11.33 -3.66 9.67
C LEU A 182 -11.45 -3.22 8.20
N PRO A 183 -12.51 -2.52 7.75
CA PRO A 183 -12.61 -2.07 6.35
C PRO A 183 -11.53 -1.06 5.92
N TYR A 184 -10.82 -0.46 6.89
CA TYR A 184 -9.77 0.55 6.70
C TYR A 184 -8.36 -0.02 7.04
N LEU A 185 -8.29 -1.29 7.46
CA LEU A 185 -7.09 -2.12 7.65
C LEU A 185 -6.98 -3.19 6.53
N ASP A 186 -7.65 -3.00 5.39
CA ASP A 186 -7.84 -3.97 4.29
C ASP A 186 -8.56 -5.29 4.66
N GLU A 187 -8.98 -5.47 5.92
CA GLU A 187 -9.65 -6.65 6.49
C GLU A 187 -11.18 -6.69 6.23
N ASN A 188 -11.67 -6.06 5.16
CA ASN A 188 -13.11 -6.00 4.85
C ASN A 188 -13.74 -7.42 4.70
N THR A 189 -12.98 -8.41 4.24
CA THR A 189 -13.44 -9.80 4.12
C THR A 189 -13.72 -10.44 5.48
N LEU A 190 -12.97 -10.06 6.51
CA LEU A 190 -13.22 -10.47 7.90
C LEU A 190 -14.40 -9.69 8.49
N TYR A 191 -14.49 -8.38 8.23
CA TYR A 191 -15.62 -7.54 8.65
C TYR A 191 -16.97 -8.10 8.18
N GLN A 192 -17.05 -8.53 6.92
CA GLN A 192 -18.27 -9.11 6.33
C GLN A 192 -18.68 -10.47 6.92
N GLN A 193 -17.82 -11.14 7.70
CA GLN A 193 -18.19 -12.35 8.43
C GLN A 193 -18.90 -12.05 9.75
N PHE A 194 -18.77 -10.85 10.32
CA PHE A 194 -19.46 -10.46 11.56
C PHE A 194 -20.94 -10.17 11.32
N ARG A 195 -21.78 -10.63 12.25
CA ARG A 195 -23.17 -10.19 12.36
C ARG A 195 -23.21 -8.94 13.23
N LEU A 196 -23.31 -7.77 12.59
CA LEU A 196 -23.28 -6.45 13.22
C LEU A 196 -24.52 -6.13 14.09
N ASN A 197 -25.46 -7.07 14.18
CA ASN A 197 -26.68 -7.04 15.00
C ASN A 197 -26.66 -8.08 16.12
N GLU A 198 -25.55 -8.80 16.31
CA GLU A 198 -25.33 -9.76 17.38
C GLU A 198 -24.10 -9.34 18.21
N PRO A 199 -24.03 -9.67 19.51
CA PRO A 199 -22.86 -9.35 20.32
C PRO A 199 -21.62 -10.14 19.90
N TRP A 200 -20.44 -9.63 20.25
CA TRP A 200 -19.13 -10.21 19.97
C TRP A 200 -18.96 -11.68 20.40
N ASP A 201 -19.69 -12.10 21.43
CA ASP A 201 -19.67 -13.43 22.05
C ASP A 201 -20.81 -14.35 21.59
N SER A 202 -21.61 -13.95 20.58
CA SER A 202 -22.65 -14.81 20.00
C SER A 202 -22.09 -16.12 19.44
N GLU A 203 -22.93 -17.15 19.33
CA GLU A 203 -22.56 -18.44 18.72
C GLU A 203 -22.04 -18.32 17.28
N HIS A 204 -22.29 -17.20 16.60
CA HIS A 204 -21.68 -16.88 15.31
C HIS A 204 -20.40 -16.06 15.49
N ASN A 205 -20.48 -14.89 16.14
CA ASN A 205 -19.37 -13.93 16.20
C ASN A 205 -18.16 -14.45 17.00
N LYS A 206 -18.36 -15.23 18.07
CA LYS A 206 -17.25 -15.73 18.91
C LYS A 206 -16.27 -16.64 18.15
N LYS A 207 -16.71 -17.27 17.07
CA LYS A 207 -15.88 -18.11 16.18
C LYS A 207 -14.84 -17.28 15.39
N LEU A 208 -15.04 -15.97 15.28
CA LEU A 208 -14.14 -15.05 14.59
C LEU A 208 -13.03 -14.51 15.50
N ILE A 209 -13.09 -14.74 16.81
CA ILE A 209 -12.05 -14.32 17.78
C ILE A 209 -10.68 -14.89 17.39
N ALA A 210 -10.62 -16.15 16.91
CA ALA A 210 -9.39 -16.78 16.46
C ALA A 210 -8.76 -16.11 15.22
N LYS A 211 -9.57 -15.47 14.37
CA LYS A 211 -9.12 -14.78 13.14
C LYS A 211 -8.63 -13.35 13.42
N MET A 212 -7.85 -13.15 14.49
CA MET A 212 -7.37 -11.83 14.88
C MET A 212 -6.35 -11.28 13.87
N PRO A 213 -6.61 -10.11 13.23
CA PRO A 213 -5.66 -9.48 12.31
C PRO A 213 -4.29 -9.24 12.94
N HIS A 214 -3.24 -9.31 12.12
CA HIS A 214 -1.86 -9.14 12.62
C HIS A 214 -1.60 -7.77 13.27
N PHE A 215 -2.31 -6.73 12.84
CA PHE A 215 -2.30 -5.38 13.43
C PHE A 215 -2.63 -5.37 14.93
N TYR A 216 -3.49 -6.29 15.40
CA TYR A 216 -3.90 -6.38 16.81
C TYR A 216 -3.04 -7.35 17.65
N LYS A 217 -2.01 -7.98 17.08
CA LYS A 217 -1.06 -8.81 17.83
C LYS A 217 -0.16 -7.93 18.70
N SER A 218 -0.17 -8.16 20.01
CA SER A 218 0.65 -7.44 21.01
C SER A 218 1.78 -8.34 21.52
N PRO A 219 3.05 -7.89 21.57
CA PRO A 219 4.13 -8.66 22.21
C PRO A 219 3.80 -9.04 23.66
N GLY A 220 4.22 -10.24 24.07
CA GLY A 220 3.96 -10.78 25.41
C GLY A 220 2.57 -11.42 25.59
N VAL A 221 1.56 -11.04 24.80
CA VAL A 221 0.22 -11.67 24.83
C VAL A 221 0.27 -13.03 24.12
N LYS A 222 0.28 -14.12 24.90
CA LYS A 222 0.40 -15.50 24.39
C LYS A 222 -0.94 -16.18 24.06
N VAL A 223 -2.07 -15.54 24.36
CA VAL A 223 -3.41 -16.14 24.20
C VAL A 223 -4.00 -15.74 22.85
N THR A 224 -4.28 -16.73 21.98
CA THR A 224 -4.89 -16.51 20.66
C THR A 224 -6.19 -15.71 20.76
N GLY A 225 -6.32 -14.69 19.91
CA GLY A 225 -7.51 -13.82 19.87
C GLY A 225 -7.58 -12.75 20.97
N LYS A 226 -6.53 -12.61 21.81
CA LYS A 226 -6.42 -11.50 22.77
C LYS A 226 -5.40 -10.45 22.34
N THR A 227 -5.64 -9.21 22.73
CA THR A 227 -4.80 -8.04 22.45
C THR A 227 -4.71 -7.13 23.68
N SER A 228 -3.54 -6.54 23.93
CA SER A 228 -3.35 -5.43 24.87
C SER A 228 -3.29 -4.07 24.16
N ILE A 229 -3.76 -3.97 22.91
CA ILE A 229 -3.98 -2.70 22.23
C ILE A 229 -5.41 -2.22 22.52
N HIS A 230 -5.52 -1.09 23.21
CA HIS A 230 -6.79 -0.48 23.65
C HIS A 230 -6.88 0.99 23.24
N VAL A 231 -8.09 1.46 22.94
CA VAL A 231 -8.45 2.86 23.19
C VAL A 231 -8.70 3.06 24.68
N ILE A 232 -8.45 4.25 25.20
CA ILE A 232 -8.66 4.55 26.62
C ILE A 232 -10.09 5.03 26.83
N THR A 233 -10.80 4.46 27.82
CA THR A 233 -12.25 4.63 28.00
C THR A 233 -12.60 5.10 29.41
N GLY A 234 -13.64 5.93 29.50
CA GLY A 234 -14.19 6.44 30.75
C GLY A 234 -14.63 7.90 30.66
N PRO A 235 -15.22 8.46 31.73
CA PRO A 235 -15.61 9.87 31.77
C PRO A 235 -14.43 10.80 31.49
N GLY A 236 -14.60 11.76 30.59
CA GLY A 236 -13.55 12.73 30.24
C GLY A 236 -12.42 12.19 29.36
N THR A 237 -12.58 11.03 28.72
CA THR A 237 -11.62 10.49 27.72
C THR A 237 -12.10 10.75 26.28
N ILE A 238 -11.27 10.46 25.26
CA ILE A 238 -11.70 10.46 23.85
C ILE A 238 -12.83 9.44 23.60
N PHE A 239 -12.98 8.39 24.44
CA PHE A 239 -14.01 7.36 24.28
C PHE A 239 -14.85 7.16 25.56
N PRO A 240 -15.77 8.08 25.90
CA PRO A 240 -16.66 7.91 27.04
C PRO A 240 -17.65 6.77 26.80
N ASP A 241 -17.88 5.95 27.83
CA ASP A 241 -18.72 4.74 27.72
C ASP A 241 -20.20 5.06 27.41
N ASP A 242 -20.68 6.20 27.90
CA ASP A 242 -22.05 6.72 27.76
C ASP A 242 -22.24 7.63 26.53
N ALA A 243 -21.16 7.97 25.80
CA ALA A 243 -21.21 8.88 24.67
C ALA A 243 -22.21 8.42 23.60
N LYS A 244 -23.19 9.27 23.25
CA LYS A 244 -24.23 8.93 22.26
C LYS A 244 -23.64 8.67 20.87
N ARG A 245 -22.71 9.53 20.45
CA ARG A 245 -21.93 9.46 19.21
C ARG A 245 -20.45 9.25 19.53
N GLY A 246 -19.67 8.75 18.58
CA GLY A 246 -18.22 8.82 18.63
C GLY A 246 -17.72 10.28 18.52
N THR A 247 -16.56 10.52 19.13
CA THR A 247 -15.89 11.81 19.23
C THR A 247 -15.30 12.23 17.88
N ALA A 248 -15.47 13.50 17.51
CA ALA A 248 -14.81 14.12 16.35
C ALA A 248 -13.48 14.76 16.76
N MET A 249 -12.55 14.93 15.83
CA MET A 249 -11.27 15.62 16.08
C MET A 249 -11.47 17.06 16.59
N GLY A 250 -12.52 17.74 16.13
CA GLY A 250 -12.91 19.07 16.63
C GLY A 250 -13.51 19.08 18.04
N ASP A 251 -13.86 17.91 18.61
CA ASP A 251 -14.24 17.77 20.02
C ASP A 251 -12.97 17.65 20.94
N ILE A 252 -11.75 17.67 20.39
CA ILE A 252 -10.46 17.52 21.13
C ILE A 252 -9.76 18.88 21.26
N SER A 253 -10.18 19.67 22.25
CA SER A 253 -9.75 21.06 22.45
C SER A 253 -8.30 21.24 22.88
N ASP A 254 -7.71 20.27 23.58
CA ASP A 254 -6.34 20.35 24.10
C ASP A 254 -5.29 20.07 23.01
N GLY A 255 -5.75 19.68 21.81
CA GLY A 255 -4.92 19.38 20.64
C GLY A 255 -4.76 17.88 20.42
N THR A 256 -4.94 17.45 19.17
CA THR A 256 -4.84 16.05 18.76
C THR A 256 -3.47 15.43 19.04
N ALA A 257 -2.39 16.21 18.90
CA ALA A 257 -1.02 15.79 19.22
C ALA A 257 -0.70 15.76 20.73
N ASN A 258 -1.59 16.29 21.59
CA ASN A 258 -1.44 16.27 23.05
C ASN A 258 -2.32 15.21 23.73
N THR A 259 -3.23 14.54 23.00
CA THR A 259 -4.19 13.60 23.60
C THR A 259 -4.01 12.18 23.08
N ILE A 260 -3.85 11.21 23.99
CA ILE A 260 -3.69 9.78 23.71
C ILE A 260 -5.03 9.19 23.28
N MET A 261 -5.09 8.75 22.02
CA MET A 261 -6.23 8.00 21.48
C MET A 261 -6.16 6.51 21.85
N ALA A 262 -4.97 5.90 21.76
CA ALA A 262 -4.78 4.47 21.99
C ALA A 262 -3.41 4.14 22.58
N VAL A 263 -3.30 2.96 23.19
CA VAL A 263 -2.11 2.47 23.89
C VAL A 263 -1.96 0.97 23.67
N GLN A 264 -0.71 0.50 23.50
CA GLN A 264 -0.39 -0.90 23.79
C GLN A 264 0.00 -1.00 25.26
N ALA A 265 -0.93 -1.46 26.09
CA ALA A 265 -0.76 -1.65 27.53
C ALA A 265 -0.03 -2.97 27.85
N ASP A 266 0.23 -3.19 29.14
CA ASP A 266 0.87 -4.42 29.62
C ASP A 266 0.08 -5.69 29.20
N PRO A 267 0.73 -6.82 28.87
CA PRO A 267 0.04 -8.05 28.47
C PRO A 267 -1.01 -8.60 29.45
N SER A 268 -0.99 -8.21 30.72
CA SER A 268 -2.03 -8.56 31.71
C SER A 268 -3.38 -7.88 31.44
N THR A 269 -3.45 -6.77 30.70
CA THR A 269 -4.72 -6.11 30.33
C THR A 269 -5.47 -6.82 29.21
N ALA A 270 -4.91 -7.88 28.63
CA ALA A 270 -5.32 -8.37 27.32
C ALA A 270 -6.75 -8.96 27.26
N VAL A 271 -7.58 -8.35 26.41
CA VAL A 271 -8.98 -8.74 26.16
C VAL A 271 -9.15 -9.35 24.78
N GLU A 272 -10.24 -10.09 24.59
CA GLU A 272 -10.65 -10.62 23.30
C GLU A 272 -10.85 -9.47 22.30
N TRP A 273 -10.19 -9.50 21.14
CA TRP A 273 -10.11 -8.30 20.28
C TRP A 273 -11.46 -7.80 19.75
N THR A 274 -12.43 -8.71 19.57
CA THR A 274 -13.79 -8.40 19.11
C THR A 274 -14.68 -7.80 20.20
N LYS A 275 -14.26 -7.86 21.48
CA LYS A 275 -15.03 -7.41 22.64
C LYS A 275 -15.17 -5.88 22.66
N PRO A 276 -16.39 -5.34 22.83
CA PRO A 276 -16.62 -3.91 22.96
C PRO A 276 -16.00 -3.34 24.25
N GLY A 277 -15.60 -2.08 24.19
CA GLY A 277 -14.88 -1.37 25.25
C GLY A 277 -13.40 -1.13 24.93
N GLY A 278 -12.72 -0.47 25.85
CA GLY A 278 -11.32 -0.08 25.75
C GLY A 278 -10.50 -0.55 26.95
N LEU A 279 -9.78 0.38 27.58
CA LEU A 279 -9.08 0.22 28.84
C LEU A 279 -9.63 1.27 29.82
N PRO A 280 -10.35 0.86 30.89
CA PRO A 280 -10.94 1.80 31.84
C PRO A 280 -9.89 2.67 32.51
N PHE A 281 -10.12 3.98 32.48
CA PHE A 281 -9.25 4.99 33.07
C PHE A 281 -9.68 5.33 34.50
N ASP A 282 -8.80 5.10 35.48
CA ASP A 282 -8.93 5.67 36.81
C ASP A 282 -8.04 6.94 36.93
N PRO A 283 -8.62 8.15 36.98
CA PRO A 283 -7.84 9.37 37.17
C PRO A 283 -7.14 9.47 38.53
N LYS A 284 -7.51 8.63 39.51
CA LYS A 284 -6.81 8.52 40.82
C LYS A 284 -5.63 7.56 40.75
N ASN A 285 -5.59 6.66 39.77
CA ASN A 285 -4.46 5.78 39.47
C ASN A 285 -4.18 5.67 37.95
N PRO A 286 -3.73 6.76 37.29
CA PRO A 286 -3.51 6.79 35.84
C PRO A 286 -2.52 5.74 35.35
N LYS A 287 -1.45 5.48 36.12
CA LYS A 287 -0.47 4.43 35.79
C LYS A 287 -1.05 3.03 35.95
N GLY A 288 -1.76 2.75 37.04
CA GLY A 288 -2.38 1.44 37.28
C GLY A 288 -3.36 1.03 36.19
N SER A 289 -4.02 2.01 35.55
CA SER A 289 -4.90 1.80 34.39
C SER A 289 -4.18 1.16 33.19
N LEU A 290 -2.86 1.37 33.02
CA LEU A 290 -2.06 0.80 31.93
C LEU A 290 -1.35 -0.53 32.28
N GLY A 291 -1.41 -0.95 33.54
CA GLY A 291 -0.54 -1.98 34.09
C GLY A 291 0.92 -1.53 34.24
N PRO A 292 1.86 -2.46 34.50
CA PRO A 292 3.28 -2.16 34.61
C PRO A 292 3.86 -1.47 33.34
N ILE A 293 4.36 -0.25 33.49
CA ILE A 293 5.08 0.47 32.44
C ILE A 293 6.55 0.04 32.50
N PRO A 294 7.10 -0.70 31.51
CA PRO A 294 8.50 -1.12 31.52
C PRO A 294 9.44 0.07 31.28
N GLU A 295 10.70 -0.05 31.72
CA GLU A 295 11.72 1.01 31.57
C GLU A 295 11.92 1.43 30.10
N ALA A 296 11.80 0.48 29.17
CA ALA A 296 11.85 0.73 27.72
C ALA A 296 10.63 1.50 27.16
N GLY A 297 9.63 1.82 27.98
CA GLY A 297 8.40 2.52 27.65
C GLY A 297 7.33 1.67 26.96
N LEU A 298 6.06 2.06 27.13
CA LEU A 298 4.94 1.57 26.33
C LEU A 298 4.80 2.39 25.04
N TYR A 299 4.21 1.83 23.99
CA TYR A 299 3.88 2.61 22.79
C TYR A 299 2.45 3.16 22.88
N ILE A 300 2.30 4.43 22.51
CA ILE A 300 1.03 5.17 22.48
C ILE A 300 0.78 5.76 21.10
N VAL A 301 -0.50 5.99 20.81
CA VAL A 301 -1.01 6.72 19.64
C VAL A 301 -1.67 7.98 20.14
N LEU A 302 -1.23 9.13 19.65
CA LEU A 302 -1.89 10.41 19.85
C LEU A 302 -2.95 10.60 18.75
N ALA A 303 -3.95 11.44 19.00
CA ALA A 303 -5.08 11.66 18.08
C ALA A 303 -4.71 12.42 16.79
N ASP A 304 -3.44 12.79 16.59
CA ASP A 304 -2.86 13.26 15.32
C ASP A 304 -2.33 12.11 14.42
N ALA A 305 -2.44 10.87 14.90
CA ALA A 305 -1.81 9.65 14.37
C ALA A 305 -0.29 9.54 14.52
N SER A 306 0.36 10.39 15.31
CA SER A 306 1.76 10.15 15.69
C SER A 306 1.86 9.04 16.75
N VAL A 307 2.90 8.21 16.62
CA VAL A 307 3.20 7.11 17.55
C VAL A 307 4.42 7.49 18.36
N LYS A 308 4.29 7.53 19.69
CA LYS A 308 5.38 7.88 20.62
C LYS A 308 5.63 6.73 21.60
N LYS A 309 6.70 6.83 22.38
CA LYS A 309 6.93 5.97 23.56
C LYS A 309 6.63 6.72 24.85
N LEU A 310 5.67 6.24 25.63
CA LEU A 310 5.40 6.73 26.98
C LEU A 310 6.49 6.21 27.94
N SER A 311 7.25 7.12 28.54
CA SER A 311 8.30 6.80 29.51
C SER A 311 7.73 6.29 30.85
N ALA A 312 8.38 5.29 31.46
CA ALA A 312 8.06 4.85 32.82
C ALA A 312 8.14 5.99 33.86
N LYS A 313 8.93 7.05 33.56
CA LYS A 313 9.15 8.21 34.42
C LYS A 313 8.01 9.24 34.42
N VAL A 314 7.06 9.18 33.49
CA VAL A 314 5.87 10.09 33.45
C VAL A 314 5.22 10.18 34.83
N SER A 315 4.71 11.34 35.28
CA SER A 315 3.97 11.36 36.55
C SER A 315 2.54 10.81 36.36
N GLY A 316 1.84 10.54 37.46
CA GLY A 316 0.42 10.21 37.38
C GLY A 316 -0.42 11.37 36.81
N LYS A 317 -0.05 12.61 37.15
CA LYS A 317 -0.75 13.83 36.70
C LYS A 317 -0.60 14.02 35.19
N ASP A 318 0.62 13.95 34.68
CA ASP A 318 0.88 14.22 33.25
C ASP A 318 0.20 13.15 32.39
N LEU A 319 0.24 11.88 32.82
CA LEU A 319 -0.49 10.80 32.15
C LEU A 319 -2.01 10.99 32.18
N ALA A 320 -2.58 11.61 33.22
CA ALA A 320 -4.00 11.96 33.23
C ALA A 320 -4.32 13.07 32.22
N ALA A 321 -3.53 14.15 32.21
CA ALA A 321 -3.68 15.25 31.25
C ALA A 321 -3.51 14.78 29.79
N PHE A 322 -2.57 13.89 29.52
CA PHE A 322 -2.41 13.23 28.22
C PHE A 322 -3.61 12.34 27.81
N ILE A 323 -4.54 12.00 28.70
CA ILE A 323 -5.71 11.14 28.40
C ILE A 323 -6.99 11.96 28.23
N THR A 324 -7.06 13.14 28.83
CA THR A 324 -8.19 14.06 28.73
C THR A 324 -8.11 14.95 27.48
N PRO A 325 -9.17 15.06 26.65
CA PRO A 325 -9.16 15.89 25.44
C PRO A 325 -9.48 17.37 25.69
N SER A 326 -9.87 17.73 26.92
CA SER A 326 -10.42 19.04 27.30
C SER A 326 -10.16 19.41 28.78
N GLY A 327 -9.04 18.97 29.35
CA GLY A 327 -8.61 19.34 30.71
C GLY A 327 -7.89 20.70 30.76
N GLY A 328 -7.15 21.03 29.71
CA GLY A 328 -6.43 22.30 29.56
C GLY A 328 -5.14 22.42 30.38
N GLU A 329 -4.69 21.35 31.05
CA GLU A 329 -3.41 21.36 31.77
C GLU A 329 -2.19 21.36 30.82
N PRO A 330 -1.09 22.05 31.18
CA PRO A 330 0.17 21.93 30.45
C PRO A 330 0.78 20.54 30.67
N VAL A 331 1.04 19.82 29.57
CA VAL A 331 1.73 18.53 29.55
C VAL A 331 3.23 18.66 29.30
N ASP A 332 4.04 17.85 29.97
CA ASP A 332 5.47 17.71 29.68
C ASP A 332 5.68 16.71 28.55
N MET A 333 6.16 17.19 27.40
CA MET A 333 6.41 16.36 26.22
C MET A 333 7.73 15.56 26.29
N GLU A 334 8.65 15.84 27.23
CA GLU A 334 9.91 15.07 27.35
C GLU A 334 9.68 13.63 27.85
N VAL A 335 8.55 13.37 28.52
CA VAL A 335 8.14 12.00 28.92
C VAL A 335 7.69 11.15 27.72
N LEU A 336 7.52 11.76 26.54
CA LEU A 336 7.20 11.08 25.28
C LEU A 336 8.44 10.99 24.39
N GLY A 337 8.94 9.76 24.20
CA GLY A 337 10.08 9.49 23.34
C GLY A 337 9.86 9.94 21.89
N LYS A 338 10.91 10.48 21.27
CA LYS A 338 10.92 11.01 19.90
C LYS A 338 10.23 10.08 18.91
N SER A 339 9.40 10.66 18.04
CA SER A 339 8.74 9.96 16.93
C SER A 339 9.77 9.26 16.03
N ARG A 340 9.43 8.06 15.53
CA ARG A 340 10.23 7.39 14.50
C ARG A 340 9.75 7.82 13.11
N PRO A 341 10.63 7.93 12.10
CA PRO A 341 10.20 8.20 10.74
C PRO A 341 9.27 7.10 10.21
N ASN A 342 8.20 7.50 9.52
CA ASN A 342 7.12 6.63 9.04
C ASN A 342 7.54 5.79 7.82
N PHE A 343 8.35 4.76 8.05
CA PHE A 343 8.69 3.77 7.02
C PHE A 343 7.52 2.82 6.73
N ARG A 344 7.15 2.70 5.45
CA ARG A 344 6.29 1.63 4.94
C ARG A 344 7.13 0.39 4.58
N LEU A 345 6.59 -0.79 4.88
CA LEU A 345 7.06 -2.15 4.49
C LEU A 345 8.38 -2.56 5.18
N LEU A 346 8.44 -3.65 5.95
CA LEU A 346 8.19 -5.05 5.57
C LEU A 346 7.65 -5.88 6.78
N PRO A 347 7.21 -7.14 6.58
CA PRO A 347 6.74 -7.99 7.70
C PRO A 347 7.87 -8.31 8.71
N THR A 348 7.48 -8.58 9.97
CA THR A 348 8.37 -8.93 11.09
C THR A 348 9.02 -10.32 10.99
N VAL A 349 8.89 -11.00 9.85
CA VAL A 349 9.68 -12.18 9.49
C VAL A 349 10.17 -11.98 8.06
N VAL A 350 11.48 -11.79 7.87
CA VAL A 350 12.07 -11.59 6.54
C VAL A 350 12.25 -12.93 5.83
N ILE A 351 11.13 -13.56 5.46
CA ILE A 351 11.12 -14.65 4.50
C ILE A 351 10.95 -14.02 3.11
N SER A 352 12.05 -13.91 2.37
CA SER A 352 12.05 -13.43 1.00
C SER A 352 11.99 -14.60 0.02
N PRO A 353 11.23 -14.51 -1.09
CA PRO A 353 11.27 -15.54 -2.12
C PRO A 353 12.65 -15.56 -2.78
N THR A 354 13.06 -16.70 -3.33
CA THR A 354 14.28 -16.72 -4.16
C THR A 354 13.97 -16.05 -5.49
N VAL A 355 14.66 -14.96 -5.82
CA VAL A 355 14.51 -14.26 -7.10
C VAL A 355 15.83 -14.34 -7.86
N VAL A 356 15.79 -14.81 -9.10
CA VAL A 356 16.92 -14.80 -10.02
C VAL A 356 16.67 -13.73 -11.07
N ILE A 357 17.61 -12.82 -11.28
CA ILE A 357 17.52 -11.75 -12.29
C ILE A 357 18.66 -11.96 -13.28
N ASN A 358 18.31 -12.17 -14.54
CA ASN A 358 19.26 -12.33 -15.65
C ASN A 358 19.27 -11.07 -16.52
N LEU A 359 20.47 -10.60 -16.86
CA LEU A 359 20.70 -9.46 -17.76
C LEU A 359 21.28 -9.93 -19.10
N LYS A 360 21.00 -9.16 -20.16
CA LYS A 360 21.63 -9.30 -21.48
C LYS A 360 23.10 -8.87 -21.50
N GLU A 361 23.46 -7.94 -20.63
CA GLU A 361 24.77 -7.30 -20.54
C GLU A 361 25.24 -7.24 -19.07
N PRO A 362 26.57 -7.18 -18.80
CA PRO A 362 27.08 -7.13 -17.43
C PRO A 362 26.63 -5.88 -16.66
N PHE A 363 26.28 -6.04 -15.39
CA PHE A 363 26.01 -4.92 -14.50
C PHE A 363 27.29 -4.28 -13.95
N GLU A 364 27.22 -2.99 -13.64
CA GLU A 364 28.32 -2.26 -13.02
C GLU A 364 28.37 -2.50 -11.51
N MET A 365 29.44 -3.13 -11.01
CA MET A 365 29.57 -3.49 -9.59
C MET A 365 29.57 -2.28 -8.64
N SER A 366 30.10 -1.14 -9.07
CA SER A 366 30.16 0.12 -8.29
C SER A 366 28.78 0.53 -7.73
N ARG A 367 27.73 0.38 -8.53
CA ARG A 367 26.34 0.71 -8.18
C ARG A 367 25.77 -0.20 -7.08
N ILE A 368 26.27 -1.43 -6.97
CA ILE A 368 25.92 -2.36 -5.89
C ILE A 368 26.73 -2.00 -4.64
N GLU A 369 28.02 -1.77 -4.82
CA GLU A 369 28.96 -1.42 -3.74
C GLU A 369 28.58 -0.12 -3.02
N ALA A 370 27.95 0.83 -3.72
CA ALA A 370 27.45 2.10 -3.20
C ALA A 370 26.00 2.04 -2.64
N PHE A 371 25.29 0.91 -2.81
CA PHE A 371 23.90 0.74 -2.38
C PHE A 371 23.76 -0.10 -1.11
N PHE A 372 24.72 -0.99 -0.83
CA PHE A 372 24.66 -1.93 0.29
C PHE A 372 25.80 -1.69 1.28
N ASP A 373 25.43 -1.19 2.46
CA ASP A 373 26.36 -0.93 3.58
C ASP A 373 26.99 -2.22 4.14
N GLU A 374 26.28 -3.35 4.09
CA GLU A 374 26.70 -4.63 4.64
C GLU A 374 27.06 -5.65 3.54
N LYS A 375 28.15 -6.41 3.77
CA LYS A 375 28.64 -7.48 2.88
C LYS A 375 29.01 -8.72 3.69
N LEU A 376 28.54 -9.90 3.27
CA LEU A 376 28.83 -11.19 3.89
C LEU A 376 29.58 -12.10 2.90
N THR A 377 30.81 -12.49 3.25
CA THR A 377 31.64 -13.38 2.43
C THR A 377 31.41 -14.84 2.81
N VAL A 378 31.04 -15.67 1.83
CA VAL A 378 30.78 -17.10 1.99
C VAL A 378 31.69 -17.88 1.04
N GLY A 379 32.82 -18.36 1.57
CA GLY A 379 33.87 -18.99 0.75
C GLY A 379 34.46 -17.99 -0.24
N ARG A 380 34.23 -18.22 -1.54
CA ARG A 380 34.68 -17.34 -2.64
C ARG A 380 33.61 -16.37 -3.16
N HIS A 381 32.45 -16.31 -2.50
CA HIS A 381 31.27 -15.57 -2.96
C HIS A 381 30.91 -14.47 -1.96
N THR A 382 30.43 -13.32 -2.45
CA THR A 382 29.99 -12.19 -1.62
C THR A 382 28.49 -12.02 -1.74
N ILE A 383 27.79 -11.90 -0.62
CA ILE A 383 26.38 -11.49 -0.54
C ILE A 383 26.36 -10.03 -0.06
N TYR A 384 25.69 -9.16 -0.79
CA TYR A 384 25.43 -7.77 -0.41
C TYR A 384 24.10 -7.75 0.35
N CYS A 385 24.06 -7.13 1.53
CA CYS A 385 23.00 -7.35 2.52
C CYS A 385 22.28 -6.05 2.88
N THR A 386 20.94 -6.09 2.95
CA THR A 386 20.14 -5.00 3.52
C THR A 386 18.85 -5.54 4.14
N ARG A 387 18.54 -5.11 5.36
CA ARG A 387 17.24 -5.36 6.04
C ARG A 387 16.77 -6.83 6.01
N GLY A 388 17.70 -7.78 6.17
CA GLY A 388 17.45 -9.24 6.14
C GLY A 388 17.40 -9.89 4.76
N VAL A 389 17.43 -9.10 3.69
CA VAL A 389 17.53 -9.55 2.29
C VAL A 389 18.99 -9.59 1.87
N GLY A 390 19.41 -10.65 1.18
CA GLY A 390 20.70 -10.72 0.51
C GLY A 390 20.56 -10.65 -1.02
N LEU A 391 21.55 -10.05 -1.67
CA LEU A 391 21.76 -10.02 -3.12
C LEU A 391 23.13 -10.59 -3.43
N TRP A 392 23.18 -11.68 -4.20
CA TRP A 392 24.40 -12.37 -4.59
C TRP A 392 24.65 -12.21 -6.11
N PRO A 393 25.70 -11.46 -6.55
CA PRO A 393 26.17 -11.47 -7.93
C PRO A 393 26.90 -12.79 -8.22
N THR A 394 26.47 -13.54 -9.25
CA THR A 394 27.01 -14.90 -9.47
C THR A 394 28.43 -14.90 -10.04
N THR A 395 28.92 -13.77 -10.57
CA THR A 395 30.32 -13.53 -10.94
C THR A 395 30.82 -12.22 -10.31
N PRO A 396 32.10 -12.13 -9.89
CA PRO A 396 32.56 -11.05 -9.01
C PRO A 396 32.88 -9.69 -9.69
N TYR A 397 32.96 -9.64 -11.02
CA TYR A 397 33.40 -8.44 -11.76
C TYR A 397 32.44 -7.97 -12.85
N ALA A 398 31.60 -8.87 -13.36
CA ALA A 398 30.74 -8.64 -14.53
C ALA A 398 29.47 -9.52 -14.45
N PRO A 399 28.63 -9.34 -13.41
CA PRO A 399 27.44 -10.17 -13.23
C PRO A 399 26.36 -9.88 -14.28
N THR A 400 26.04 -10.91 -15.06
CA THR A 400 24.80 -11.01 -15.87
C THR A 400 23.72 -11.82 -15.15
N THR A 401 23.96 -12.30 -13.93
CA THR A 401 22.97 -12.98 -13.10
C THR A 401 23.12 -12.61 -11.62
N PHE A 402 21.98 -12.35 -10.99
CA PHE A 402 21.83 -12.09 -9.56
C PHE A 402 20.89 -13.09 -8.94
N VAL A 403 21.17 -13.48 -7.69
CA VAL A 403 20.25 -14.29 -6.87
C VAL A 403 19.96 -13.52 -5.60
N LEU A 404 18.68 -13.29 -5.33
CA LEU A 404 18.17 -12.61 -4.14
C LEU A 404 17.34 -13.59 -3.30
N GLY A 405 17.30 -13.36 -1.99
CA GLY A 405 16.56 -14.19 -1.04
C GLY A 405 16.84 -13.77 0.40
N SER A 406 16.46 -14.61 1.37
CA SER A 406 16.93 -14.40 2.75
C SER A 406 18.45 -14.57 2.81
N ILE A 407 19.13 -13.83 3.70
CA ILE A 407 20.57 -13.96 3.89
C ILE A 407 20.93 -15.40 4.30
N ALA A 408 20.11 -16.05 5.14
CA ALA A 408 20.32 -17.41 5.61
C ALA A 408 20.24 -18.48 4.49
N ASP A 409 19.26 -18.36 3.58
CA ASP A 409 19.11 -19.30 2.47
C ASP A 409 20.24 -19.18 1.44
N LEU A 410 20.68 -17.94 1.18
CA LEU A 410 21.84 -17.68 0.32
C LEU A 410 23.13 -18.18 0.98
N GLU A 411 23.34 -17.93 2.26
CA GLU A 411 24.52 -18.39 3.00
C GLU A 411 24.58 -19.92 3.05
N ALA A 412 23.47 -20.59 3.35
CA ALA A 412 23.38 -22.06 3.36
C ALA A 412 23.65 -22.67 1.97
N ARG A 413 23.11 -22.06 0.91
CA ARG A 413 23.34 -22.47 -0.49
C ARG A 413 24.82 -22.33 -0.90
N LEU A 414 25.49 -21.27 -0.45
CA LEU A 414 26.88 -20.99 -0.80
C LEU A 414 27.88 -21.78 0.05
N LYS A 415 27.60 -22.00 1.34
CA LYS A 415 28.44 -22.83 2.24
C LYS A 415 28.67 -24.25 1.73
N GLY A 416 27.69 -24.84 1.02
CA GLY A 416 27.84 -26.16 0.42
C GLY A 416 28.81 -26.22 -0.77
N ASN A 417 29.15 -25.09 -1.40
CA ASN A 417 29.92 -25.01 -2.66
C ASN A 417 29.26 -25.82 -3.82
N THR A 418 27.95 -26.12 -3.70
CA THR A 418 27.19 -27.14 -4.45
C THR A 418 26.21 -26.55 -5.47
N ILE A 419 26.43 -25.32 -5.96
CA ILE A 419 25.58 -24.64 -6.96
C ILE A 419 25.41 -25.49 -8.25
N THR A 420 26.38 -26.36 -8.56
CA THR A 420 26.38 -27.28 -9.71
C THR A 420 25.76 -28.66 -9.42
N THR A 421 25.43 -28.97 -8.17
CA THR A 421 24.91 -30.28 -7.73
C THR A 421 23.57 -30.21 -6.99
N ILE A 422 23.07 -29.00 -6.66
CA ILE A 422 21.67 -28.81 -6.27
C ILE A 422 20.77 -29.23 -7.44
N LYS A 423 19.95 -30.25 -7.21
CA LYS A 423 18.93 -30.67 -8.16
C LYS A 423 17.87 -29.56 -8.29
N PRO A 424 17.64 -29.00 -9.49
CA PRO A 424 16.61 -27.98 -9.67
C PRO A 424 15.23 -28.55 -9.36
N SER A 425 14.31 -27.72 -8.86
CA SER A 425 12.94 -28.15 -8.55
C SER A 425 12.29 -28.82 -9.77
N PRO A 426 11.58 -29.96 -9.61
CA PRO A 426 10.88 -30.63 -10.71
C PRO A 426 9.73 -29.81 -11.32
N LEU A 427 9.41 -28.65 -10.74
CA LEU A 427 8.50 -27.69 -11.33
C LEU A 427 9.13 -26.90 -12.49
N VAL A 428 10.45 -26.67 -12.48
CA VAL A 428 11.14 -25.85 -13.51
C VAL A 428 10.95 -26.42 -14.92
N ALA A 429 10.98 -27.74 -15.06
CA ALA A 429 10.76 -28.45 -16.33
C ALA A 429 9.31 -28.39 -16.86
N GLN A 430 8.43 -27.61 -16.22
CA GLN A 430 7.03 -27.41 -16.61
C GLN A 430 6.70 -25.94 -16.97
N LEU A 431 7.70 -25.06 -16.95
CA LEU A 431 7.62 -23.69 -17.46
C LEU A 431 7.79 -23.69 -19.00
N ASP A 432 7.19 -22.72 -19.67
CA ASP A 432 7.52 -22.38 -21.07
C ASP A 432 8.62 -21.30 -21.08
N PRO A 433 9.88 -21.63 -21.43
CA PRO A 433 10.96 -20.65 -21.48
C PRO A 433 10.78 -19.62 -22.61
N GLY A 434 9.95 -19.92 -23.61
CA GLY A 434 9.63 -19.06 -24.75
C GLY A 434 8.43 -18.13 -24.54
N ALA A 435 7.75 -18.20 -23.39
CA ALA A 435 6.66 -17.29 -23.05
C ALA A 435 7.13 -15.98 -22.41
N ASP A 436 6.38 -14.89 -22.62
CA ASP A 436 6.61 -13.61 -21.95
C ASP A 436 6.40 -13.72 -20.43
N PHE A 437 5.43 -14.56 -20.02
CA PHE A 437 5.21 -14.98 -18.64
C PHE A 437 4.91 -16.48 -18.60
N SER A 438 5.50 -17.22 -17.66
CA SER A 438 5.12 -18.61 -17.36
C SER A 438 5.18 -18.88 -15.86
N MET A 439 4.28 -19.72 -15.35
CA MET A 439 4.17 -20.04 -13.92
C MET A 439 3.83 -21.51 -13.73
N VAL A 440 4.23 -22.08 -12.59
CA VAL A 440 3.92 -23.43 -12.14
C VAL A 440 3.67 -23.43 -10.63
N VAL A 441 2.64 -24.13 -10.18
CA VAL A 441 2.19 -24.21 -8.78
C VAL A 441 1.87 -25.66 -8.42
N SER A 442 2.53 -26.20 -7.40
CA SER A 442 2.23 -27.50 -6.81
C SER A 442 1.00 -27.41 -5.89
N LEU A 443 -0.19 -27.49 -6.48
CA LEU A 443 -1.45 -27.58 -5.73
C LEU A 443 -1.45 -28.81 -4.80
N GLN A 444 -0.72 -29.88 -5.14
CA GLN A 444 -0.49 -31.05 -4.28
C GLN A 444 0.23 -30.69 -2.98
N ALA A 445 1.28 -29.85 -3.03
CA ALA A 445 1.95 -29.35 -1.83
C ALA A 445 1.01 -28.46 -1.01
N GLN A 446 0.19 -27.64 -1.68
CA GLN A 446 -0.76 -26.73 -1.01
C GLN A 446 -2.06 -27.39 -0.54
N LYS A 447 -2.26 -28.72 -0.66
CA LYS A 447 -3.52 -29.37 -0.25
C LYS A 447 -3.97 -29.11 1.20
N PRO A 448 -3.08 -28.99 2.22
CA PRO A 448 -3.52 -28.60 3.56
C PRO A 448 -4.13 -27.19 3.59
N LEU A 449 -3.45 -26.22 2.95
CA LEU A 449 -3.87 -24.82 2.89
C LEU A 449 -5.13 -24.63 2.05
N LEU A 450 -5.20 -25.30 0.89
CA LEU A 450 -6.38 -25.31 0.02
C LEU A 450 -7.60 -25.88 0.72
N LYS A 451 -7.46 -26.90 1.58
CA LYS A 451 -8.59 -27.42 2.39
C LYS A 451 -9.11 -26.39 3.39
N GLN A 452 -8.24 -25.63 4.06
CA GLN A 452 -8.67 -24.54 4.94
C GLN A 452 -9.37 -23.42 4.16
N LEU A 453 -8.79 -23.03 3.02
CA LEU A 453 -9.36 -22.02 2.12
C LEU A 453 -10.73 -22.44 1.58
N VAL A 454 -10.91 -23.70 1.18
CA VAL A 454 -12.20 -24.25 0.72
C VAL A 454 -13.28 -24.15 1.81
N GLY A 455 -12.93 -24.32 3.08
CA GLY A 455 -13.85 -24.11 4.21
C GLY A 455 -14.32 -22.66 4.37
N GLN A 456 -13.63 -21.69 3.77
CA GLN A 456 -14.01 -20.27 3.74
C GLN A 456 -14.54 -19.82 2.36
N MET A 457 -14.18 -20.55 1.30
CA MET A 457 -14.44 -20.23 -0.10
C MET A 457 -14.77 -21.53 -0.87
N PRO A 458 -16.01 -22.06 -0.78
CA PRO A 458 -16.39 -23.34 -1.39
C PRO A 458 -16.14 -23.42 -2.90
N GLN A 459 -16.13 -22.28 -3.60
CA GLN A 459 -15.77 -22.17 -5.02
C GLN A 459 -14.33 -22.63 -5.35
N LEU A 460 -13.45 -22.78 -4.35
CA LEU A 460 -12.09 -23.31 -4.53
C LEU A 460 -12.03 -24.85 -4.48
N GLN A 461 -13.15 -25.55 -4.22
CA GLN A 461 -13.21 -27.02 -4.11
C GLN A 461 -12.61 -27.72 -5.33
N GLU A 462 -12.81 -27.16 -6.53
CA GLU A 462 -12.27 -27.68 -7.78
C GLU A 462 -10.73 -27.74 -7.82
N LEU A 463 -10.03 -26.88 -7.06
CA LEU A 463 -8.57 -26.86 -7.02
C LEU A 463 -7.98 -28.11 -6.33
N LEU A 464 -8.76 -28.83 -5.52
CA LEU A 464 -8.32 -30.03 -4.82
C LEU A 464 -8.17 -31.26 -5.73
N ASP A 465 -8.82 -31.27 -6.90
CA ASP A 465 -8.73 -32.34 -7.92
C ASP A 465 -7.40 -32.33 -8.68
N TYR A 466 -6.73 -31.18 -8.68
CA TYR A 466 -5.45 -30.96 -9.34
C TYR A 466 -4.26 -31.24 -8.41
N GLN A 467 -3.14 -31.62 -9.02
CA GLN A 467 -1.84 -31.86 -8.38
C GLN A 467 -0.85 -30.74 -8.71
N VAL A 468 -0.85 -30.29 -9.96
CA VAL A 468 -0.03 -29.17 -10.45
C VAL A 468 -0.91 -28.30 -11.34
N LEU A 469 -0.78 -26.99 -11.19
CA LEU A 469 -1.24 -25.97 -12.13
C LEU A 469 -0.02 -25.39 -12.86
N THR A 470 -0.08 -25.18 -14.17
CA THR A 470 0.86 -24.26 -14.85
C THR A 470 0.11 -23.14 -15.57
N GLN A 471 0.85 -22.14 -16.04
CA GLN A 471 0.41 -21.08 -16.95
C GLN A 471 1.56 -20.70 -17.87
N SER A 472 1.23 -20.31 -19.10
CA SER A 472 2.13 -19.61 -20.02
C SER A 472 1.30 -18.59 -20.79
N LEU A 473 1.82 -17.37 -20.91
CA LEU A 473 1.18 -16.23 -21.55
C LEU A 473 2.17 -15.60 -22.53
N ARG A 474 1.72 -15.40 -23.77
CA ARG A 474 2.42 -14.70 -24.84
C ARG A 474 1.62 -13.48 -25.23
N LEU A 475 2.25 -12.31 -25.20
CA LEU A 475 1.71 -10.99 -25.51
C LEU A 475 2.51 -10.30 -26.61
N THR A 476 3.78 -10.69 -26.79
CA THR A 476 4.67 -10.16 -27.82
C THR A 476 4.84 -11.15 -28.97
N ASN A 477 5.19 -10.64 -30.15
CA ASN A 477 5.55 -11.45 -31.33
C ASN A 477 4.49 -12.49 -31.76
N LEU A 478 3.21 -12.20 -31.49
CA LEU A 478 2.07 -13.08 -31.79
C LEU A 478 1.69 -13.05 -33.28
N ASN A 479 1.50 -14.24 -33.85
CA ASN A 479 0.95 -14.44 -35.19
C ASN A 479 -0.42 -15.14 -35.10
N PRO A 480 -1.33 -14.97 -36.08
CA PRO A 480 -2.56 -15.76 -36.14
C PRO A 480 -2.25 -17.28 -36.13
N GLY A 481 -2.86 -17.99 -35.19
CA GLY A 481 -2.60 -19.42 -34.92
C GLY A 481 -1.68 -19.70 -33.72
N ASP A 482 -0.91 -18.73 -33.23
CA ASP A 482 -0.12 -18.87 -32.00
C ASP A 482 -1.02 -19.06 -30.77
N LYS A 483 -0.47 -19.63 -29.69
CA LYS A 483 -1.18 -19.78 -28.41
C LYS A 483 -0.82 -18.61 -27.47
N ILE A 484 -1.78 -17.73 -27.27
CA ILE A 484 -1.70 -16.55 -26.40
C ILE A 484 -1.67 -17.00 -24.94
N LEU A 485 -2.69 -17.75 -24.52
CA LEU A 485 -2.83 -18.25 -23.15
C LEU A 485 -2.90 -19.78 -23.13
N VAL A 486 -2.14 -20.34 -22.19
CA VAL A 486 -1.80 -21.76 -22.01
C VAL A 486 -1.72 -22.02 -20.47
N SER A 487 -2.15 -23.17 -19.93
CA SER A 487 -2.21 -23.46 -18.46
C SER A 487 -2.54 -24.92 -18.06
N THR A 488 -1.71 -25.62 -17.29
CA THR A 488 -1.86 -27.07 -17.03
C THR A 488 -2.59 -27.44 -15.78
N GLY A 489 -3.87 -27.82 -15.89
CA GLY A 489 -4.51 -28.63 -14.87
C GLY A 489 -4.05 -30.10 -14.97
N THR A 490 -3.10 -30.54 -14.13
CA THR A 490 -2.76 -31.96 -13.99
C THR A 490 -3.58 -32.57 -12.85
N CYS A 491 -4.50 -33.49 -13.14
CA CYS A 491 -5.39 -34.13 -12.17
C CYS A 491 -4.80 -35.41 -11.57
N ALA A 492 -5.38 -35.88 -10.46
CA ALA A 492 -4.97 -37.13 -9.82
C ALA A 492 -5.18 -38.41 -10.67
N SER A 493 -6.05 -38.39 -11.69
CA SER A 493 -6.21 -39.50 -12.64
C SER A 493 -6.81 -39.03 -13.98
N ALA A 494 -6.69 -39.87 -15.01
CA ALA A 494 -7.32 -39.63 -16.31
C ALA A 494 -8.87 -39.58 -16.24
N LYS A 495 -9.49 -40.32 -15.32
CA LYS A 495 -10.94 -40.29 -15.11
C LYS A 495 -11.42 -38.92 -14.58
N VAL A 496 -10.71 -38.39 -13.58
CA VAL A 496 -10.99 -37.03 -13.04
C VAL A 496 -10.74 -35.97 -14.12
N ALA A 497 -9.66 -36.09 -14.87
CA ALA A 497 -9.34 -35.19 -15.98
C ALA A 497 -10.44 -35.19 -17.06
N ALA A 498 -10.97 -36.34 -17.45
CA ALA A 498 -12.05 -36.44 -18.43
C ALA A 498 -13.36 -35.78 -17.95
N THR A 499 -13.76 -36.01 -16.70
CA THR A 499 -14.94 -35.36 -16.11
C THR A 499 -14.80 -33.84 -16.10
N LYS A 500 -13.66 -33.32 -15.59
CA LYS A 500 -13.41 -31.87 -15.54
C LYS A 500 -13.24 -31.26 -16.93
N ALA A 501 -12.68 -31.97 -17.91
CA ALA A 501 -12.60 -31.52 -19.30
C ALA A 501 -13.98 -31.37 -19.96
N ALA A 502 -14.94 -32.26 -19.65
CA ALA A 502 -16.31 -32.15 -20.14
C ALA A 502 -17.05 -30.97 -19.49
N GLU A 503 -16.88 -30.76 -18.18
CA GLU A 503 -17.42 -29.60 -17.47
C GLU A 503 -16.89 -28.27 -18.06
N LEU A 504 -15.58 -28.18 -18.29
CA LEU A 504 -14.95 -27.01 -18.90
C LEU A 504 -15.41 -26.77 -20.34
N LYS A 505 -15.58 -27.82 -21.15
CA LYS A 505 -16.18 -27.72 -22.50
C LYS A 505 -17.56 -27.08 -22.45
N ASN A 506 -18.44 -27.54 -21.56
CA ASN A 506 -19.79 -27.00 -21.41
C ASN A 506 -19.77 -25.53 -20.95
N GLN A 507 -18.92 -25.18 -19.98
CA GLN A 507 -18.75 -23.79 -19.53
C GLN A 507 -18.24 -22.87 -20.66
N MET A 508 -17.32 -23.34 -21.50
CA MET A 508 -16.74 -22.55 -22.59
C MET A 508 -17.65 -22.44 -23.80
N GLN A 509 -18.44 -23.47 -24.12
CA GLN A 509 -19.49 -23.40 -25.13
C GLN A 509 -20.56 -22.37 -24.75
N LEU A 510 -20.91 -22.25 -23.46
CA LEU A 510 -21.80 -21.19 -22.98
C LEU A 510 -21.20 -19.80 -23.19
N VAL A 511 -19.91 -19.59 -22.88
CA VAL A 511 -19.21 -18.31 -23.15
C VAL A 511 -19.20 -17.99 -24.65
N GLN A 512 -18.88 -18.97 -25.50
CA GLN A 512 -18.88 -18.81 -26.97
C GLN A 512 -20.27 -18.50 -27.54
N THR A 513 -21.33 -18.99 -26.90
CA THR A 513 -22.72 -18.71 -27.27
C THR A 513 -23.17 -17.32 -26.84
N LEU A 514 -22.79 -16.88 -25.64
CA LEU A 514 -23.22 -15.59 -25.07
C LEU A 514 -22.39 -14.40 -25.55
N LEU A 515 -21.07 -14.56 -25.75
CA LEU A 515 -20.20 -13.41 -26.01
C LEU A 515 -20.54 -12.62 -27.29
N PRO A 516 -20.97 -13.22 -28.42
CA PRO A 516 -21.37 -12.45 -29.59
C PRO A 516 -22.53 -11.46 -29.31
N ALA A 517 -23.47 -11.83 -28.43
CA ALA A 517 -24.54 -10.93 -28.01
C ALA A 517 -24.01 -9.82 -27.09
N LEU A 518 -23.15 -10.18 -26.14
CA LEU A 518 -22.49 -9.27 -25.19
C LEU A 518 -21.46 -8.33 -25.85
N ALA A 519 -20.98 -8.67 -27.04
CA ALA A 519 -20.03 -7.86 -27.80
C ALA A 519 -20.70 -6.71 -28.57
N ASN A 520 -22.03 -6.71 -28.75
CA ASN A 520 -22.72 -5.68 -29.53
C ASN A 520 -22.52 -4.26 -28.99
N ASP A 521 -22.34 -4.11 -27.67
CA ASP A 521 -22.12 -2.82 -27.00
C ASP A 521 -20.71 -2.24 -27.23
N ILE A 522 -19.78 -3.00 -27.80
CA ILE A 522 -18.46 -2.49 -28.23
C ILE A 522 -18.67 -1.69 -29.52
N PRO A 523 -18.41 -0.36 -29.58
CA PRO A 523 -18.84 0.46 -30.72
C PRO A 523 -18.14 0.13 -32.06
N ASN A 524 -16.86 -0.23 -32.02
CA ASN A 524 -16.05 -0.51 -33.21
C ASN A 524 -16.30 -1.93 -33.75
N ALA A 525 -16.58 -2.02 -35.06
CA ALA A 525 -16.94 -3.27 -35.72
C ALA A 525 -15.81 -4.30 -35.80
N ASP A 526 -14.55 -3.87 -35.86
CA ASP A 526 -13.40 -4.78 -35.85
C ASP A 526 -13.07 -5.25 -34.44
N ASP A 527 -13.25 -4.37 -33.45
CA ASP A 527 -13.06 -4.71 -32.04
C ASP A 527 -14.09 -5.77 -31.61
N ARG A 528 -15.34 -5.69 -32.11
CA ARG A 528 -16.33 -6.76 -32.01
C ARG A 528 -15.84 -8.07 -32.64
N LYS A 529 -15.28 -8.03 -33.85
CA LYS A 529 -14.72 -9.22 -34.53
C LYS A 529 -13.58 -9.83 -33.73
N LEU A 530 -12.63 -9.04 -33.23
CA LEU A 530 -11.47 -9.56 -32.49
C LEU A 530 -11.91 -10.20 -31.18
N MET A 531 -12.74 -9.53 -30.38
CA MET A 531 -13.24 -10.08 -29.11
C MET A 531 -14.05 -11.37 -29.32
N THR A 532 -14.87 -11.43 -30.38
CA THR A 532 -15.60 -12.65 -30.75
C THR A 532 -14.64 -13.76 -31.20
N SER A 533 -13.62 -13.42 -32.01
CA SER A 533 -12.65 -14.39 -32.56
C SER A 533 -11.67 -14.91 -31.51
N LEU A 534 -11.34 -14.12 -30.49
CA LEU A 534 -10.61 -14.58 -29.31
C LEU A 534 -11.44 -15.62 -28.54
N ALA A 535 -12.73 -15.38 -28.35
CA ALA A 535 -13.61 -16.32 -27.65
C ALA A 535 -13.86 -17.62 -28.43
N THR A 536 -14.03 -17.59 -29.76
CA THR A 536 -14.08 -18.82 -30.58
C THR A 536 -12.70 -19.48 -30.72
N GLY A 537 -11.62 -18.71 -30.56
CA GLY A 537 -10.25 -19.20 -30.44
C GLY A 537 -9.99 -20.07 -29.20
N LEU A 538 -10.91 -20.10 -28.23
CA LEU A 538 -10.86 -20.96 -27.04
C LEU A 538 -11.17 -22.44 -27.37
N LYS A 539 -10.13 -23.29 -27.39
CA LYS A 539 -10.24 -24.76 -27.61
C LYS A 539 -10.29 -25.54 -26.30
N VAL A 540 -10.75 -26.80 -26.26
CA VAL A 540 -10.57 -27.69 -25.08
C VAL A 540 -10.15 -29.11 -25.50
N GLU A 541 -9.05 -29.60 -24.94
CA GLU A 541 -8.45 -30.91 -25.17
C GLU A 541 -8.27 -31.63 -23.81
N GLN A 542 -7.89 -32.90 -23.82
CA GLN A 542 -7.51 -33.66 -22.61
C GLN A 542 -6.61 -34.82 -23.03
N VAL A 543 -5.50 -35.02 -22.32
CA VAL A 543 -4.49 -36.06 -22.63
C VAL A 543 -4.05 -36.74 -21.34
N GLY A 544 -4.38 -38.01 -21.18
CA GLY A 544 -4.14 -38.73 -19.92
C GLY A 544 -4.81 -38.03 -18.75
N ASN A 545 -4.03 -37.66 -17.73
CA ASN A 545 -4.50 -36.90 -16.57
C ASN A 545 -4.37 -35.36 -16.69
N LYS A 546 -4.04 -34.82 -17.86
CA LYS A 546 -3.90 -33.37 -18.09
C LYS A 546 -5.10 -32.79 -18.84
N ILE A 547 -5.58 -31.63 -18.38
CA ILE A 547 -6.66 -30.85 -19.00
C ILE A 547 -6.11 -29.53 -19.55
N THR A 548 -6.69 -29.13 -20.67
CA THR A 548 -6.00 -28.50 -21.79
C THR A 548 -7.01 -27.58 -22.50
N THR A 549 -6.74 -26.29 -22.62
CA THR A 549 -7.46 -25.31 -23.48
C THR A 549 -6.46 -24.32 -24.08
N SER A 550 -6.81 -23.56 -25.10
CA SER A 550 -5.92 -22.45 -25.45
C SER A 550 -6.69 -21.30 -26.01
N LEU A 551 -6.25 -20.09 -25.66
CA LEU A 551 -6.61 -18.90 -26.40
C LEU A 551 -5.70 -18.86 -27.64
N VAL A 552 -6.20 -19.37 -28.76
CA VAL A 552 -5.49 -19.28 -30.04
C VAL A 552 -5.67 -17.88 -30.61
N ALA A 553 -4.57 -17.30 -31.10
CA ALA A 553 -4.56 -16.00 -31.75
C ALA A 553 -5.41 -16.03 -33.03
N PRO A 554 -6.45 -15.19 -33.15
CA PRO A 554 -7.19 -15.03 -34.39
C PRO A 554 -6.43 -14.13 -35.39
N GLN A 555 -7.03 -13.92 -36.57
CA GLN A 555 -6.69 -12.80 -37.43
C GLN A 555 -6.96 -11.47 -36.71
N GLY A 556 -6.13 -10.44 -36.94
CA GLY A 556 -6.27 -9.13 -36.28
C GLY A 556 -5.59 -9.03 -34.91
N ILE A 557 -4.82 -10.05 -34.50
CA ILE A 557 -4.19 -10.11 -33.17
C ILE A 557 -3.13 -9.02 -32.94
N GLU A 558 -2.54 -8.50 -34.01
CA GLU A 558 -1.58 -7.40 -33.99
C GLU A 558 -2.13 -6.10 -33.37
N ARG A 559 -3.46 -5.92 -33.36
CA ARG A 559 -4.15 -4.80 -32.67
C ARG A 559 -4.31 -5.01 -31.16
N LEU A 560 -4.03 -6.19 -30.60
CA LEU A 560 -4.22 -6.50 -29.18
C LEU A 560 -3.62 -5.45 -28.20
N PRO A 561 -2.46 -4.82 -28.46
CA PRO A 561 -1.94 -3.74 -27.62
C PRO A 561 -2.91 -2.56 -27.42
N ASP A 562 -3.62 -2.15 -28.47
CA ASP A 562 -4.39 -0.89 -28.51
C ASP A 562 -5.58 -0.90 -27.54
N TYR A 563 -6.11 -2.09 -27.22
CA TYR A 563 -7.21 -2.28 -26.28
C TYR A 563 -6.82 -1.97 -24.82
N PHE A 564 -5.52 -1.94 -24.51
CA PHE A 564 -5.03 -1.62 -23.17
C PHE A 564 -4.88 -0.12 -22.94
N ASP A 565 -4.73 0.72 -23.98
CA ASP A 565 -4.47 2.15 -23.87
C ASP A 565 -5.42 2.87 -22.89
N THR A 566 -6.73 2.70 -23.08
CA THR A 566 -7.76 3.33 -22.23
C THR A 566 -7.71 2.81 -20.80
N ALA A 567 -7.50 1.51 -20.60
CA ALA A 567 -7.45 0.90 -19.27
C ALA A 567 -6.20 1.34 -18.49
N ILE A 568 -5.07 1.48 -19.18
CA ILE A 568 -3.79 1.94 -18.62
C ILE A 568 -3.88 3.42 -18.24
N ARG A 569 -4.39 4.28 -19.14
CA ARG A 569 -4.63 5.70 -18.85
C ARG A 569 -5.55 5.90 -17.64
N GLN A 570 -6.60 5.08 -17.50
CA GLN A 570 -7.50 5.11 -16.34
C GLN A 570 -6.83 4.60 -15.06
N ALA A 571 -6.06 3.52 -15.13
CA ALA A 571 -5.36 2.95 -13.97
C ALA A 571 -4.30 3.91 -13.41
N ILE A 572 -3.51 4.54 -14.29
CA ILE A 572 -2.47 5.51 -13.91
C ILE A 572 -3.10 6.76 -13.32
N ALA A 573 -4.11 7.35 -13.95
CA ALA A 573 -4.81 8.51 -13.41
C ALA A 573 -5.45 8.24 -12.03
N ALA A 574 -5.87 7.01 -11.75
CA ALA A 574 -6.34 6.60 -10.43
C ALA A 574 -5.20 6.41 -9.40
N ALA A 575 -4.05 5.85 -9.84
CA ALA A 575 -2.85 5.72 -9.03
C ALA A 575 -2.26 7.09 -8.66
N ASP A 576 -2.14 8.01 -9.61
CA ASP A 576 -1.67 9.39 -9.38
C ASP A 576 -2.60 10.16 -8.44
N ALA A 577 -3.91 10.08 -8.66
CA ALA A 577 -4.90 10.65 -7.75
C ALA A 577 -4.82 10.07 -6.32
N THR A 578 -4.19 8.90 -6.15
CA THR A 578 -3.91 8.28 -4.84
C THR A 578 -2.55 8.73 -4.30
N LYS A 579 -1.49 8.74 -5.12
CA LYS A 579 -0.15 9.28 -4.78
C LYS A 579 -0.27 10.74 -4.29
N GLN A 580 -0.99 11.61 -5.01
CA GLN A 580 -1.16 13.03 -4.64
C GLN A 580 -1.89 13.25 -3.31
N ARG A 581 -2.93 12.45 -3.00
CA ARG A 581 -3.59 12.50 -1.68
C ARG A 581 -2.63 12.12 -0.55
N ASN A 582 -1.84 11.07 -0.75
CA ASN A 582 -0.85 10.65 0.24
C ASN A 582 0.22 11.74 0.46
N ARG A 583 0.64 12.44 -0.61
CA ARG A 583 1.58 13.57 -0.54
C ARG A 583 1.05 14.73 0.31
N LEU A 584 -0.19 15.18 0.09
CA LEU A 584 -0.79 16.22 0.94
C LEU A 584 -1.01 15.76 2.39
N LYS A 585 -1.39 14.50 2.63
CA LYS A 585 -1.48 13.96 4.01
C LYS A 585 -0.11 13.93 4.72
N GLN A 586 0.98 13.65 3.99
CA GLN A 586 2.34 13.76 4.53
C GLN A 586 2.72 15.21 4.84
N ILE A 587 2.35 16.17 3.99
CA ILE A 587 2.55 17.60 4.25
C ILE A 587 1.77 18.05 5.49
N GLY A 588 0.49 17.67 5.63
CA GLY A 588 -0.32 17.99 6.82
C GLY A 588 0.27 17.42 8.11
N LEU A 589 0.66 16.15 8.12
CA LEU A 589 1.34 15.53 9.26
C LEU A 589 2.65 16.28 9.62
N ALA A 590 3.41 16.73 8.62
CA ALA A 590 4.62 17.51 8.81
C ALA A 590 4.35 18.96 9.31
N PHE A 591 3.19 19.54 8.98
CA PHE A 591 2.72 20.80 9.56
C PHE A 591 2.38 20.64 11.05
N HIS A 592 1.67 19.58 11.44
CA HIS A 592 1.37 19.31 12.85
C HIS A 592 2.64 19.01 13.66
N ASN A 593 3.53 18.12 13.21
CA ASN A 593 4.81 17.86 13.90
C ASN A 593 5.69 19.12 14.05
N SER A 594 5.59 20.07 13.11
CA SER A 594 6.22 21.40 13.22
C SER A 594 5.52 22.29 14.25
N HIS A 595 4.18 22.30 14.27
CA HIS A 595 3.39 22.99 15.27
C HIS A 595 3.70 22.51 16.69
N ASP A 596 3.77 21.20 16.93
CA ASP A 596 4.05 20.63 18.26
C ASP A 596 5.36 21.18 18.87
N ILE A 597 6.37 21.40 18.03
CA ILE A 597 7.72 21.79 18.44
C ILE A 597 7.88 23.32 18.54
N PHE A 598 7.19 24.09 17.69
CA PHE A 598 7.29 25.55 17.67
C PHE A 598 6.06 26.29 18.22
N ASN A 599 5.06 25.54 18.70
CA ASN A 599 3.71 25.98 19.10
C ASN A 599 2.98 26.79 18.01
N ARG A 600 3.37 26.70 16.73
CA ARG A 600 2.79 27.44 15.59
C ARG A 600 3.13 26.73 14.28
N PHE A 601 2.28 26.85 13.26
CA PHE A 601 2.54 26.28 11.95
C PHE A 601 3.78 26.91 11.28
N PRO A 602 4.37 26.27 10.26
CA PRO A 602 5.37 26.91 9.41
C PRO A 602 4.87 28.25 8.86
N SER A 603 5.68 29.30 9.02
CA SER A 603 5.46 30.60 8.37
C SER A 603 5.78 30.51 6.88
N SER A 604 5.07 31.26 6.02
CA SER A 604 5.33 31.25 4.57
C SER A 604 6.71 31.82 4.23
N SER A 605 7.10 32.91 4.91
CA SER A 605 8.46 33.40 5.09
C SER A 605 8.81 33.40 6.59
N ARG A 606 10.06 33.10 6.97
CA ARG A 606 10.47 32.96 8.39
C ARG A 606 10.57 34.29 9.16
N THR A 607 10.26 35.42 8.53
CA THR A 607 10.72 36.75 8.94
C THR A 607 9.57 37.73 9.04
N THR A 608 9.48 38.48 10.16
CA THR A 608 8.46 39.52 10.38
C THR A 608 8.76 40.82 9.59
N ASN A 609 9.53 40.72 8.51
CA ASN A 609 10.02 41.82 7.71
C ASN A 609 10.13 41.34 6.25
N PRO A 610 9.37 41.92 5.30
CA PRO A 610 9.39 41.53 3.89
C PRO A 610 10.77 41.65 3.22
N ASP A 611 11.60 42.58 3.69
CA ASP A 611 12.93 42.85 3.10
C ASP A 611 14.04 41.90 3.62
N ASP A 612 13.75 40.94 4.50
CA ASP A 612 14.77 39.99 4.94
C ASP A 612 15.04 38.90 3.88
N SER A 613 16.01 39.23 3.02
CA SER A 613 16.57 38.36 1.98
C SER A 613 16.92 36.93 2.43
N LYS A 614 17.13 36.65 3.72
CA LYS A 614 17.56 35.34 4.23
C LYS A 614 16.41 34.33 4.42
N ALA A 615 15.18 34.66 4.03
CA ALA A 615 14.05 33.76 4.20
C ALA A 615 14.14 32.48 3.35
N LEU A 616 13.80 31.34 3.97
CA LEU A 616 13.60 30.05 3.31
C LEU A 616 12.12 29.64 3.34
N SER A 617 11.72 28.85 2.35
CA SER A 617 10.38 28.25 2.24
C SER A 617 9.98 27.41 3.46
N TRP A 618 8.68 27.48 3.81
CA TRP A 618 8.04 26.53 4.72
C TRP A 618 8.32 25.07 4.36
N ARG A 619 8.45 24.77 3.06
CA ARG A 619 8.76 23.44 2.50
C ARG A 619 10.16 22.96 2.90
N VAL A 620 11.11 23.86 3.10
CA VAL A 620 12.43 23.55 3.67
C VAL A 620 12.31 23.33 5.18
N HIS A 621 11.54 24.15 5.88
CA HIS A 621 11.42 24.05 7.35
C HIS A 621 10.68 22.81 7.86
N ILE A 622 9.92 22.09 7.03
CA ILE A 622 9.28 20.82 7.42
C ILE A 622 10.03 19.54 6.97
N LEU A 623 11.17 19.65 6.28
CA LEU A 623 11.91 18.49 5.73
C LEU A 623 12.22 17.41 6.79
N GLY A 624 12.63 17.81 7.99
CA GLY A 624 12.92 16.88 9.09
C GLY A 624 11.73 16.01 9.52
N TYR A 625 10.49 16.48 9.32
CA TYR A 625 9.26 15.74 9.62
C TYR A 625 8.76 14.88 8.45
N LEU A 626 9.30 15.11 7.25
CA LEU A 626 9.04 14.32 6.04
C LEU A 626 10.03 13.16 5.85
N GLY A 627 11.05 13.06 6.72
CA GLY A 627 12.15 12.09 6.63
C GLY A 627 13.41 12.64 5.94
N GLU A 628 13.33 13.85 5.37
CA GLU A 628 14.37 14.49 4.55
C GLU A 628 15.41 15.25 5.41
N ALA A 629 15.77 14.70 6.58
CA ALA A 629 16.64 15.37 7.55
C ALA A 629 18.07 15.60 7.04
N GLU A 630 18.59 14.71 6.19
CA GLU A 630 19.91 14.86 5.55
C GLU A 630 19.90 15.99 4.51
N LEU A 631 18.80 16.18 3.80
CA LEU A 631 18.62 17.31 2.89
C LEU A 631 18.45 18.62 3.66
N TYR A 632 17.70 18.62 4.77
CA TYR A 632 17.57 19.78 5.65
C TYR A 632 18.94 20.29 6.13
N ASN A 633 19.79 19.37 6.61
CA ASN A 633 21.14 19.69 7.10
C ASN A 633 22.10 20.21 6.03
N GLN A 634 21.75 20.16 4.74
CA GLN A 634 22.54 20.77 3.66
C GLN A 634 22.22 22.26 3.45
N PHE A 635 21.05 22.76 3.88
CA PHE A 635 20.66 24.16 3.73
C PHE A 635 21.41 25.06 4.73
N ARG A 636 21.87 26.22 4.25
CA ARG A 636 22.35 27.32 5.10
C ARG A 636 21.15 28.15 5.51
N LEU A 637 20.70 27.95 6.76
CA LEU A 637 19.51 28.59 7.32
C LEU A 637 19.68 30.10 7.62
N ASP A 638 20.90 30.61 7.43
CA ASP A 638 21.31 32.00 7.55
C ASP A 638 21.55 32.69 6.19
N GLU A 639 21.34 31.98 5.07
CA GLU A 639 21.46 32.49 3.70
C GLU A 639 20.11 32.50 2.96
N PRO A 640 19.93 33.37 1.95
CA PRO A 640 18.77 33.35 1.05
C PRO A 640 18.47 32.00 0.41
N TRP A 641 17.22 31.74 0.04
CA TRP A 641 16.82 30.55 -0.72
C TRP A 641 17.49 30.45 -2.10
N ASP A 642 17.79 31.61 -2.70
CA ASP A 642 18.45 31.81 -3.99
C ASP A 642 19.96 32.08 -3.85
N SER A 643 20.55 31.86 -2.66
CA SER A 643 22.00 31.95 -2.50
C SER A 643 22.73 30.95 -3.41
N PRO A 644 23.99 31.24 -3.82
CA PRO A 644 24.79 30.30 -4.63
C PRO A 644 25.08 28.94 -3.98
N HIS A 645 24.73 28.76 -2.71
CA HIS A 645 24.71 27.48 -2.01
C HIS A 645 23.30 26.87 -2.00
N ASN A 646 22.30 27.57 -1.46
CA ASN A 646 20.94 27.04 -1.28
C ASN A 646 20.20 26.78 -2.60
N LEU A 647 20.43 27.60 -3.64
CA LEU A 647 19.76 27.45 -4.93
C LEU A 647 20.08 26.10 -5.61
N LYS A 648 21.29 25.56 -5.37
CA LYS A 648 21.70 24.22 -5.88
C LYS A 648 20.92 23.08 -5.23
N LEU A 649 20.36 23.28 -4.04
CA LEU A 649 19.54 22.29 -3.35
C LEU A 649 18.10 22.27 -3.88
N ALA A 650 17.69 23.26 -4.68
CA ALA A 650 16.38 23.27 -5.33
C ALA A 650 16.21 22.09 -6.30
N GLU A 651 17.28 21.63 -6.95
CA GLU A 651 17.29 20.45 -7.82
C GLU A 651 16.98 19.15 -7.07
N LYS A 652 17.26 19.09 -5.76
CA LYS A 652 17.02 17.93 -4.89
C LYS A 652 15.59 17.92 -4.32
N MET A 653 14.57 18.30 -5.11
CA MET A 653 13.20 18.42 -4.61
C MET A 653 12.64 17.07 -4.12
N PRO A 654 12.25 16.95 -2.82
CA PRO A 654 11.61 15.75 -2.30
C PRO A 654 10.39 15.31 -3.10
N SER A 655 10.23 14.00 -3.27
CA SER A 655 9.16 13.41 -4.09
C SER A 655 7.76 13.81 -3.62
N VAL A 656 7.60 14.15 -2.34
CA VAL A 656 6.35 14.63 -1.74
C VAL A 656 5.86 15.97 -2.32
N TYR A 657 6.73 16.80 -2.87
CA TYR A 657 6.33 18.09 -3.47
C TYR A 657 6.00 18.02 -4.97
N LYS A 658 6.21 16.87 -5.64
CA LYS A 658 5.92 16.71 -7.08
C LYS A 658 4.41 16.76 -7.37
N THR A 659 3.90 17.89 -7.89
CA THR A 659 2.50 18.05 -8.34
C THR A 659 2.30 17.68 -9.83
N PRO A 660 1.09 17.30 -10.27
CA PRO A 660 0.83 16.95 -11.67
C PRO A 660 0.90 18.17 -12.59
N GLY A 661 1.40 17.96 -13.82
CA GLY A 661 1.46 19.00 -14.86
C GLY A 661 2.66 19.95 -14.77
N VAL A 662 3.32 20.04 -13.61
CA VAL A 662 4.56 20.80 -13.43
C VAL A 662 5.73 20.00 -14.05
N LYS A 663 6.44 20.62 -15.00
CA LYS A 663 7.56 19.98 -15.73
C LYS A 663 8.93 20.28 -15.14
N ASP A 664 9.07 21.41 -14.45
CA ASP A 664 10.35 21.83 -13.87
C ASP A 664 10.65 21.00 -12.61
N ALA A 665 11.76 20.26 -12.62
CA ALA A 665 12.10 19.31 -11.55
C ALA A 665 12.32 19.95 -10.16
N ASN A 666 12.48 21.28 -10.11
CA ASN A 666 12.66 22.07 -8.89
C ASN A 666 11.42 22.91 -8.49
N LYS A 667 10.26 22.75 -9.15
CA LYS A 667 9.04 23.51 -8.85
C LYS A 667 7.89 22.65 -8.33
N THR A 668 7.01 23.27 -7.56
CA THR A 668 5.78 22.67 -7.03
C THR A 668 4.62 23.64 -7.14
N SER A 669 3.39 23.12 -7.33
CA SER A 669 2.15 23.90 -7.23
C SER A 669 1.39 23.67 -5.92
N PHE A 670 2.06 23.18 -4.86
CA PHE A 670 1.54 23.25 -3.49
C PHE A 670 1.91 24.61 -2.86
N HIS A 671 0.91 25.41 -2.48
CA HIS A 671 1.09 26.74 -1.88
C HIS A 671 0.24 26.93 -0.63
N LEU A 672 0.73 27.78 0.28
CA LEU A 672 -0.09 28.41 1.32
C LEU A 672 -0.91 29.54 0.67
N PRO A 673 -2.23 29.66 0.89
CA PRO A 673 -2.98 30.84 0.50
C PRO A 673 -2.54 32.07 1.29
N GLU A 674 -2.28 33.19 0.60
CA GLU A 674 -1.88 34.45 1.21
C GLU A 674 -2.85 35.57 0.81
N GLY A 675 -3.24 36.41 1.79
CA GLY A 675 -4.20 37.49 1.59
C GLY A 675 -4.89 37.91 2.90
N ALA A 676 -5.66 38.99 2.85
CA ALA A 676 -6.31 39.55 4.03
C ALA A 676 -7.30 38.56 4.69
N GLY A 677 -7.01 38.19 5.95
CA GLY A 677 -7.78 37.22 6.73
C GLY A 677 -7.39 35.75 6.51
N MET A 678 -6.38 35.47 5.69
CA MET A 678 -5.86 34.10 5.49
C MET A 678 -4.84 33.74 6.58
N PRO A 679 -4.61 32.45 6.88
CA PRO A 679 -3.81 32.06 8.06
C PRO A 679 -2.33 32.45 7.98
N PHE A 680 -1.79 32.63 6.77
CA PHE A 680 -0.35 32.82 6.53
C PHE A 680 -0.01 34.22 6.01
N ASP A 681 -0.74 35.25 6.46
CA ASP A 681 -0.39 36.64 6.19
C ASP A 681 1.03 36.95 6.73
N ALA A 682 1.84 37.66 5.94
CA ALA A 682 3.30 37.58 5.95
C ALA A 682 3.99 38.13 7.22
N ALA A 683 3.22 38.63 8.18
CA ALA A 683 3.73 39.13 9.46
C ALA A 683 3.91 38.03 10.53
N LYS A 684 3.11 36.94 10.53
CA LYS A 684 3.10 35.93 11.60
C LYS A 684 2.67 34.54 11.14
N ALA A 685 3.41 33.51 11.59
CA ALA A 685 2.92 32.13 11.57
C ALA A 685 1.74 31.92 12.54
N PRO A 686 0.66 31.25 12.12
CA PRO A 686 -0.53 31.05 12.96
C PRO A 686 -0.35 29.91 13.96
N HIS A 687 -0.94 30.09 15.14
CA HIS A 687 -1.16 29.05 16.14
C HIS A 687 -2.48 28.30 15.85
N LEU A 688 -2.64 27.05 16.27
CA LEU A 688 -3.93 26.32 16.11
C LEU A 688 -5.13 27.08 16.71
N ARG A 689 -4.91 27.88 17.77
CA ARG A 689 -5.96 28.69 18.43
C ARG A 689 -6.45 29.88 17.62
N ASP A 690 -5.73 30.28 16.58
CA ASP A 690 -6.06 31.47 15.77
C ASP A 690 -7.16 31.13 14.74
N PHE A 691 -7.38 29.84 14.48
CA PHE A 691 -8.40 29.29 13.58
C PHE A 691 -9.77 29.19 14.28
N THR A 692 -10.39 30.33 14.60
CA THR A 692 -11.71 30.37 15.27
C THR A 692 -12.83 29.75 14.44
N ASP A 693 -12.65 29.67 13.12
CA ASP A 693 -13.63 29.11 12.18
C ASP A 693 -13.52 27.57 12.08
N GLY A 694 -12.49 26.99 12.72
CA GLY A 694 -12.27 25.55 12.83
C GLY A 694 -11.30 25.00 11.79
N LEU A 695 -10.29 24.25 12.27
CA LEU A 695 -9.24 23.64 11.47
C LEU A 695 -9.76 22.71 10.35
N SER A 696 -10.93 22.09 10.52
CA SER A 696 -11.58 21.24 9.49
C SER A 696 -12.28 22.03 8.37
N ASN A 697 -12.49 23.34 8.58
CA ASN A 697 -13.18 24.23 7.65
C ASN A 697 -12.17 25.08 6.87
N THR A 698 -11.15 25.61 7.54
CA THR A 698 -10.07 26.39 6.92
C THR A 698 -9.09 25.51 6.12
N VAL A 699 -8.82 25.91 4.89
CA VAL A 699 -7.78 25.39 3.99
C VAL A 699 -6.44 26.06 4.29
N ILE A 700 -5.40 25.25 4.52
CA ILE A 700 -4.03 25.72 4.75
C ILE A 700 -3.09 25.52 3.56
N VAL A 701 -3.28 24.51 2.71
CA VAL A 701 -2.48 24.29 1.50
C VAL A 701 -3.40 24.00 0.31
N VAL A 702 -3.17 24.68 -0.81
CA VAL A 702 -3.85 24.43 -2.09
C VAL A 702 -2.90 23.78 -3.10
N GLN A 703 -3.39 22.80 -3.85
CA GLN A 703 -2.73 22.32 -5.07
C GLN A 703 -3.23 23.17 -6.26
N ALA A 704 -2.53 24.28 -6.52
CA ALA A 704 -2.83 25.20 -7.61
C ALA A 704 -2.53 24.60 -9.00
N GLY A 705 -2.97 25.31 -10.05
CA GLY A 705 -2.64 25.01 -11.43
C GLY A 705 -1.13 25.02 -11.68
N ALA A 706 -0.68 24.26 -12.69
CA ALA A 706 0.75 24.11 -12.99
C ALA A 706 1.40 25.42 -13.49
N ASP A 707 0.59 26.37 -13.96
CA ASP A 707 0.97 27.75 -14.31
C ASP A 707 1.36 28.61 -13.10
N LYS A 708 0.97 28.20 -11.88
CA LYS A 708 1.32 28.88 -10.62
C LYS A 708 2.55 28.28 -9.94
N ALA A 709 3.12 27.21 -10.48
CA ALA A 709 4.18 26.47 -9.82
C ALA A 709 5.46 27.31 -9.63
N GLU A 710 6.00 27.30 -8.41
CA GLU A 710 7.20 28.03 -8.02
C GLU A 710 8.29 27.11 -7.49
N ILE A 711 9.54 27.61 -7.46
CA ILE A 711 10.69 26.86 -6.95
C ILE A 711 10.43 26.50 -5.48
N TRP A 712 10.52 25.22 -5.11
CA TRP A 712 10.02 24.76 -3.80
C TRP A 712 10.79 25.36 -2.60
N THR A 713 12.03 25.79 -2.80
CA THR A 713 12.85 26.46 -1.78
C THR A 713 12.50 27.94 -1.57
N LYS A 714 11.76 28.57 -2.52
CA LYS A 714 11.34 29.97 -2.46
C LYS A 714 10.31 30.22 -1.34
N PRO A 715 10.52 31.22 -0.46
CA PRO A 715 9.56 31.63 0.57
C PRO A 715 8.31 32.30 -0.03
N GLY A 716 7.25 32.37 0.79
CA GLY A 716 5.93 32.85 0.40
C GLY A 716 4.97 31.72 0.00
N GLY A 717 3.76 32.12 -0.39
CA GLY A 717 2.63 31.26 -0.71
C GLY A 717 2.08 31.53 -2.12
N LEU A 718 0.78 31.77 -2.19
CA LEU A 718 0.05 32.15 -3.41
C LEU A 718 -0.91 33.28 -3.06
N PRO A 719 -0.62 34.52 -3.51
CA PRO A 719 -1.51 35.66 -3.30
C PRO A 719 -2.89 35.44 -3.94
N ILE A 720 -3.93 35.55 -3.11
CA ILE A 720 -5.33 35.40 -3.52
C ILE A 720 -5.97 36.77 -3.68
N ASP A 721 -6.49 37.03 -4.87
CA ASP A 721 -7.34 38.18 -5.16
C ASP A 721 -8.72 37.96 -4.53
N PRO A 722 -9.25 38.86 -3.68
CA PRO A 722 -10.56 38.68 -3.07
C PRO A 722 -11.74 38.80 -4.06
N GLU A 723 -11.57 39.49 -5.19
CA GLU A 723 -12.62 39.63 -6.20
C GLU A 723 -12.62 38.43 -7.17
N GLU A 724 -11.44 37.91 -7.54
CA GLU A 724 -11.26 36.77 -8.45
C GLU A 724 -10.47 35.58 -7.85
N PRO A 725 -10.82 35.04 -6.65
CA PRO A 725 -9.97 34.08 -5.93
C PRO A 725 -9.74 32.76 -6.67
N LEU A 726 -10.71 32.32 -7.47
CA LEU A 726 -10.59 31.11 -8.31
C LEU A 726 -9.52 31.28 -9.41
N LYS A 727 -9.29 32.51 -9.87
CA LYS A 727 -8.32 32.87 -10.92
C LYS A 727 -6.89 32.96 -10.37
N SER A 728 -6.74 33.32 -9.08
CA SER A 728 -5.46 33.20 -8.38
C SER A 728 -4.93 31.77 -8.36
N LEU A 729 -5.82 30.76 -8.26
CA LEU A 729 -5.47 29.33 -8.31
C LEU A 729 -4.99 28.84 -9.69
N GLY A 730 -5.14 29.64 -10.75
CA GLY A 730 -4.57 29.37 -12.08
C GLY A 730 -5.38 28.43 -12.96
N GLN A 731 -4.71 27.69 -13.84
CA GLN A 731 -5.29 26.74 -14.77
C GLN A 731 -5.66 25.43 -14.04
N ILE A 732 -6.78 25.48 -13.31
CA ILE A 732 -7.35 24.35 -12.58
C ILE A 732 -8.16 23.43 -13.50
N SER A 733 -8.32 22.16 -13.11
CA SER A 733 -9.13 21.19 -13.86
C SER A 733 -10.63 21.44 -13.69
N GLU A 734 -11.48 20.93 -14.59
CA GLU A 734 -12.95 20.93 -14.42
C GLU A 734 -13.42 20.29 -13.10
N LYS A 735 -12.64 19.35 -12.56
CA LYS A 735 -12.91 18.69 -11.27
C LYS A 735 -12.55 19.58 -10.07
N GLY A 736 -11.93 20.73 -10.33
CA GLY A 736 -11.38 21.64 -9.33
C GLY A 736 -9.96 21.29 -8.88
N ILE A 737 -9.65 21.62 -7.63
CA ILE A 737 -8.36 21.38 -6.98
C ILE A 737 -8.49 20.51 -5.72
N LEU A 738 -7.40 19.83 -5.39
CA LEU A 738 -7.21 19.17 -4.09
C LEU A 738 -6.60 20.19 -3.11
N ALA A 739 -7.14 20.24 -1.89
CA ALA A 739 -6.72 21.13 -0.82
C ALA A 739 -6.56 20.35 0.49
N LEU A 740 -5.74 20.89 1.38
CA LEU A 740 -5.46 20.41 2.73
C LEU A 740 -6.08 21.38 3.73
N ASN A 741 -6.95 20.89 4.61
CA ASN A 741 -7.51 21.65 5.72
C ASN A 741 -6.51 21.71 6.89
N GLY A 742 -6.69 22.66 7.81
CA GLY A 742 -5.83 22.87 8.99
C GLY A 742 -5.81 21.71 10.01
N ASP A 743 -6.72 20.74 9.89
CA ASP A 743 -6.76 19.50 10.68
C ASP A 743 -6.06 18.30 10.00
N GLY A 744 -5.42 18.53 8.86
CA GLY A 744 -4.80 17.50 8.04
C GLY A 744 -5.77 16.71 7.14
N SER A 745 -7.08 17.00 7.18
CA SER A 745 -8.06 16.39 6.27
C SER A 745 -7.95 16.98 4.85
N LEU A 746 -8.43 16.23 3.85
CA LEU A 746 -8.37 16.65 2.44
C LEU A 746 -9.73 17.06 1.91
N ARG A 747 -9.77 18.18 1.17
CA ARG A 747 -10.97 18.72 0.52
C ARG A 747 -10.78 18.75 -0.99
N MET A 748 -11.83 18.43 -1.74
CA MET A 748 -11.90 18.71 -3.19
C MET A 748 -12.73 19.97 -3.37
N ILE A 749 -12.11 21.05 -3.83
CA ILE A 749 -12.76 22.33 -4.10
C ILE A 749 -13.10 22.34 -5.58
N PRO A 750 -14.38 22.24 -6.00
CA PRO A 750 -14.75 22.13 -7.41
C PRO A 750 -14.48 23.44 -8.16
N ALA A 751 -14.20 23.36 -9.47
CA ALA A 751 -14.04 24.55 -10.32
C ALA A 751 -15.32 25.39 -10.49
N SER A 752 -16.46 24.91 -9.98
CA SER A 752 -17.74 25.60 -9.90
C SER A 752 -18.07 26.15 -8.50
N VAL A 753 -17.06 26.28 -7.62
CA VAL A 753 -17.24 26.97 -6.32
C VAL A 753 -17.44 28.46 -6.57
N ASP A 754 -18.33 29.10 -5.80
CA ASP A 754 -18.51 30.54 -5.85
C ASP A 754 -17.43 31.29 -5.05
N THR A 755 -17.17 32.55 -5.43
CA THR A 755 -16.18 33.44 -4.80
C THR A 755 -16.32 33.48 -3.27
N LYS A 756 -17.54 33.54 -2.73
CA LYS A 756 -17.76 33.69 -1.30
C LYS A 756 -17.44 32.39 -0.56
N THR A 757 -17.97 31.26 -1.00
CA THR A 757 -17.63 29.95 -0.41
C THR A 757 -16.14 29.67 -0.48
N LEU A 758 -15.46 30.05 -1.57
CA LEU A 758 -14.01 29.91 -1.67
C LEU A 758 -13.26 30.81 -0.67
N LEU A 759 -13.66 32.07 -0.50
CA LEU A 759 -13.02 32.96 0.49
C LEU A 759 -13.22 32.49 1.93
N ASN A 760 -14.43 32.06 2.30
CA ASN A 760 -14.68 31.49 3.64
C ASN A 760 -13.72 30.33 3.92
N LEU A 761 -13.57 29.39 2.97
CA LEU A 761 -12.66 28.24 3.09
C LEU A 761 -11.17 28.63 3.19
N LEU A 762 -10.77 29.80 2.67
CA LEU A 762 -9.38 30.27 2.71
C LEU A 762 -9.08 31.17 3.93
N ARG A 763 -10.09 31.49 4.74
CA ARG A 763 -9.98 32.30 5.95
C ARG A 763 -10.09 31.44 7.22
N HIS A 764 -9.77 32.06 8.34
CA HIS A 764 -9.62 31.38 9.63
C HIS A 764 -10.33 32.05 10.81
N ASN A 765 -10.79 33.29 10.64
CA ASN A 765 -11.35 34.11 11.71
C ASN A 765 -12.46 35.10 11.27
N ASP A 766 -13.26 34.79 10.24
CA ASP A 766 -14.43 35.60 9.85
C ASP A 766 -15.80 34.98 10.25
N GLY A 767 -15.80 33.77 10.80
CA GLY A 767 -16.94 33.10 11.43
C GLY A 767 -18.02 32.64 10.46
N LYS A 768 -17.66 32.01 9.34
CA LYS A 768 -18.55 31.69 8.21
C LYS A 768 -18.41 30.27 7.65
#